data_AF-A0A0W0UP00-F1
#
_entry.id   AF-A0A0W0UP00-F1
#
_cell.length_a   1.000
_cell.length_b   1.000
_cell.length_c   1.000
_cell.angle_alpha   90.00
_cell.angle_beta   90.00
_cell.angle_gamma   90.00
#
_symmetry.space_group_name_H-M   'P 1'
#
loop_
_entity.id
_entity.type
_entity.pdbx_description
1 polymer ?
#
loop_
_entity_poly.entity_id
_entity_poly.type
_entity_poly.pdbx_seq_one_letter_code
_entity_poly.pdbx_strand_id
1 'polypeptide(L)'
;MSKKVLFVFAGTGDTANHLEQTYEKEAFDTDVIRIYFNGCQDKAIGGRTPGIGYISPNLDTVARKLRTCFNDDGILSLKALKQEFGKAVVIRGVEKEKKIKVNDISMTGFSRGAVTTFAVARHLDDLDIPMSLFASDPVPGNPKQLTHHRSTSFNKNFNLSHCENLKKATVVLGMYQKNINPLHNKFFRQMAPIFNKHCESAIYTVPKAEHLSWSAFAKNHELDFIHNQELTTELSVYSEEKASFFFTPKVLQQKFHTGVDGRVQLTTRYKEKLFDAISMENGVIRESDPVKMGLALYILDTAPGFDNKTRLYKAIKKNTAAGTALREFLVEFESINQYLLAKNNNIAQPLDNFKIAVHQLLASFPIEKATYAQKENLKKAIFHTLQTTLKDKIPNQSYSTLKNIMQDFLKDNVIFHIDLAKYIDESETFQSGPTPVKDPEHYFVDIAHIKDADELATRLYQMSERSRISSYEKYGPNLPKIIKNEQQLGDIIRFLPPDKIAVTLKNSQIKPLINNIDAINTMMEKLFTAEQRKQVFLSVKEAIPSMELNFAQLGKLMQYLSFDKNKQLLEFVSFDKMKENSPADVIKLLDQLSLQQLTQLLPSMGLHLKKIIAKSDNPAELQDLKTWLSRKIENAPGKKMLDTIFSQQPETNATTTFKARLQTISADPGDKQEKQIKIV
;
A
#
# COMPACT_ATOMS: atom_id res chain seq x y z
N MET A 1 39.58 16.78 -23.75
CA MET A 1 38.82 15.74 -23.03
C MET A 1 37.68 16.43 -22.30
N SER A 2 36.48 15.85 -22.31
CA SER A 2 35.36 16.35 -21.52
C SER A 2 35.75 16.32 -20.05
N LYS A 3 35.54 17.39 -19.28
CA LYS A 3 35.82 17.37 -17.83
C LYS A 3 34.52 17.26 -17.07
N LYS A 4 34.42 16.26 -16.20
CA LYS A 4 33.25 16.01 -15.35
C LYS A 4 33.55 16.48 -13.93
N VAL A 5 32.53 16.97 -13.23
CA VAL A 5 32.63 17.33 -11.81
C VAL A 5 31.63 16.51 -11.02
N LEU A 6 32.11 15.87 -9.95
CA LEU A 6 31.27 15.25 -8.92
C LEU A 6 31.25 16.12 -7.66
N PHE A 7 30.09 16.68 -7.34
CA PHE A 7 29.85 17.35 -6.06
C PHE A 7 29.19 16.39 -5.06
N VAL A 8 29.79 16.21 -3.89
CA VAL A 8 29.30 15.31 -2.83
C VAL A 8 28.98 16.12 -1.58
N PHE A 9 27.71 16.12 -1.16
CA PHE A 9 27.24 16.92 -0.03
C PHE A 9 26.94 16.07 1.21
N ALA A 10 27.66 16.34 2.30
CA ALA A 10 27.48 15.64 3.55
C ALA A 10 26.12 15.93 4.22
N GLY A 11 25.63 14.94 4.97
CA GLY A 11 24.50 15.12 5.88
C GLY A 11 24.85 16.00 7.09
N THR A 12 23.82 16.38 7.84
CA THR A 12 24.04 17.12 9.11
C THR A 12 24.88 16.30 10.08
N GLY A 13 25.98 16.89 10.57
CA GLY A 13 26.93 16.25 11.49
C GLY A 13 28.12 15.58 10.81
N ASP A 14 28.12 15.48 9.47
CA ASP A 14 29.18 14.82 8.70
C ASP A 14 30.09 15.84 7.97
N THR A 15 31.26 15.41 7.48
CA THR A 15 32.34 16.28 6.98
C THR A 15 32.87 15.88 5.60
N ALA A 16 33.44 16.84 4.88
CA ALA A 16 34.10 16.63 3.60
C ALA A 16 35.23 15.59 3.67
N ASN A 17 35.99 15.56 4.77
CA ASN A 17 37.08 14.59 4.98
C ASN A 17 36.55 13.15 5.12
N HIS A 18 35.44 12.96 5.83
CA HIS A 18 34.83 11.63 5.98
C HIS A 18 34.24 11.14 4.65
N LEU A 19 33.61 12.04 3.88
CA LEU A 19 33.17 11.73 2.52
C LEU A 19 34.35 11.37 1.62
N GLU A 20 35.43 12.15 1.64
CA GLU A 20 36.64 11.85 0.87
C GLU A 20 37.14 10.42 1.16
N GLN A 21 37.30 10.06 2.44
CA GLN A 21 37.73 8.72 2.84
C GLN A 21 36.78 7.60 2.37
N THR A 22 35.51 7.92 2.15
CA THR A 22 34.50 6.97 1.70
C THR A 22 34.52 6.80 0.19
N TYR A 23 34.53 7.89 -0.57
CA TYR A 23 34.44 7.85 -2.03
C TYR A 23 35.78 7.57 -2.69
N GLU A 24 36.91 8.03 -2.15
CA GLU A 24 38.24 7.77 -2.73
C GLU A 24 38.71 6.31 -2.58
N LYS A 25 37.83 5.40 -2.11
CA LYS A 25 38.00 3.95 -2.24
C LYS A 25 37.68 3.46 -3.66
N GLU A 26 36.94 4.25 -4.43
CA GLU A 26 36.55 3.98 -5.81
C GLU A 26 37.60 4.51 -6.80
N ALA A 27 37.74 3.84 -7.95
CA ALA A 27 38.71 4.21 -8.98
C ALA A 27 38.12 5.18 -10.01
N PHE A 28 37.99 6.46 -9.63
CA PHE A 28 37.48 7.49 -10.53
C PHE A 28 38.38 7.76 -11.74
N ASP A 29 37.75 8.06 -12.86
CA ASP A 29 38.45 8.40 -14.10
C ASP A 29 39.24 9.72 -13.96
N THR A 30 40.33 9.83 -14.72
CA THR A 30 41.32 10.92 -14.58
C THR A 30 40.78 12.32 -14.93
N ASP A 31 39.69 12.39 -15.68
CA ASP A 31 38.99 13.62 -16.08
C ASP A 31 37.89 14.04 -15.09
N VAL A 32 37.70 13.28 -14.01
CA VAL A 32 36.69 13.52 -12.98
C VAL A 32 37.26 14.27 -11.78
N ILE A 33 36.74 15.47 -11.58
CA ILE A 33 37.07 16.33 -10.43
C ILE A 33 36.05 16.05 -9.33
N ARG A 34 36.52 15.63 -8.16
CA ARG A 34 35.66 15.32 -7.01
C ARG A 34 35.77 16.41 -5.96
N ILE A 35 34.63 16.93 -5.53
CA ILE A 35 34.55 18.01 -4.55
C ILE A 35 33.59 17.60 -3.44
N TYR A 36 34.14 17.37 -2.26
CA TYR A 36 33.41 16.95 -1.07
C TYR A 36 33.10 18.17 -0.21
N PHE A 37 31.86 18.32 0.26
CA PHE A 37 31.41 19.43 1.10
C PHE A 37 31.04 18.96 2.50
N ASN A 38 31.35 19.77 3.51
CA ASN A 38 30.85 19.61 4.87
C ASN A 38 29.32 19.65 4.93
N GLY A 39 28.77 19.12 6.03
CA GLY A 39 27.34 19.21 6.32
C GLY A 39 26.88 20.63 6.67
N CYS A 40 25.57 20.83 6.70
CA CYS A 40 24.93 22.14 6.90
C CYS A 40 25.19 22.82 8.27
N GLN A 41 25.83 22.11 9.21
CA GLN A 41 26.33 22.70 10.45
C GLN A 41 27.49 23.68 10.22
N ASP A 42 28.19 23.56 9.09
CA ASP A 42 29.23 24.52 8.73
C ASP A 42 28.58 25.82 8.23
N LYS A 43 29.05 26.97 8.74
CA LYS A 43 28.51 28.28 8.37
C LYS A 43 28.69 28.59 6.88
N ALA A 44 29.77 28.10 6.25
CA ALA A 44 29.98 28.27 4.81
C ALA A 44 28.95 27.50 3.98
N ILE A 45 28.35 26.45 4.54
CA ILE A 45 27.38 25.58 3.88
C ILE A 45 25.95 25.97 4.23
N GLY A 46 25.61 25.99 5.52
CA GLY A 46 24.26 26.27 6.03
C GLY A 46 23.97 27.75 6.29
N GLY A 47 24.94 28.66 6.11
CA GLY A 47 24.76 30.11 6.24
C GLY A 47 24.45 30.63 7.64
N ARG A 48 24.46 29.76 8.66
CA ARG A 48 24.13 30.08 10.05
C ARG A 48 25.22 29.56 10.98
N THR A 49 25.25 30.07 12.21
CA THR A 49 26.16 29.56 13.24
C THR A 49 25.88 28.08 13.50
N PRO A 50 26.89 27.26 13.90
CA PRO A 50 26.75 25.81 13.95
C PRO A 50 25.49 25.31 14.66
N GLY A 51 25.18 25.81 15.85
CA GLY A 51 23.97 25.40 16.60
C GLY A 51 22.65 25.66 15.86
N ILE A 52 22.53 26.77 15.13
CA ILE A 52 21.33 27.08 14.34
C ILE A 52 21.35 26.34 13.00
N GLY A 53 22.52 26.17 12.39
CA GLY A 53 22.71 25.40 11.15
C GLY A 53 22.32 23.92 11.32
N TYR A 54 22.48 23.36 12.52
CA TYR A 54 21.98 22.03 12.88
C TYR A 54 20.45 21.92 12.86
N ILE A 55 19.71 23.00 13.09
CA ILE A 55 18.25 22.95 13.27
C ILE A 55 17.52 23.51 12.04
N SER A 56 17.99 24.63 11.50
CA SER A 56 17.34 25.38 10.43
C SER A 56 18.38 26.04 9.51
N PRO A 57 19.14 25.26 8.71
CA PRO A 57 20.13 25.81 7.80
C PRO A 57 19.47 26.56 6.64
N ASN A 58 20.23 27.46 6.01
CA ASN A 58 19.91 28.09 4.73
C ASN A 58 20.77 27.49 3.61
N LEU A 59 20.24 26.45 2.96
CA LEU A 59 20.96 25.69 1.92
C LEU A 59 21.21 26.51 0.63
N ASP A 60 20.52 27.64 0.43
CA ASP A 60 20.85 28.58 -0.65
C ASP A 60 22.26 29.22 -0.47
N THR A 61 22.86 29.11 0.72
CA THR A 61 24.18 29.67 0.97
C THR A 61 25.24 28.94 0.16
N VAL A 62 25.32 27.61 0.27
CA VAL A 62 26.25 26.79 -0.53
C VAL A 62 25.94 26.90 -2.01
N ALA A 63 24.67 26.87 -2.41
CA ALA A 63 24.28 26.93 -3.82
C ALA A 63 24.70 28.26 -4.48
N ARG A 64 24.43 29.42 -3.84
CA ARG A 64 24.85 30.72 -4.37
C ARG A 64 26.37 30.86 -4.42
N LYS A 65 27.08 30.44 -3.37
CA LYS A 65 28.55 30.46 -3.33
C LYS A 65 29.17 29.55 -4.38
N LEU A 66 28.55 28.41 -4.67
CA LEU A 66 29.03 27.51 -5.71
C LEU A 66 28.81 28.14 -7.09
N ARG A 67 27.66 28.78 -7.35
CA ARG A 67 27.41 29.48 -8.62
C ARG A 67 28.43 30.60 -8.89
N THR A 68 28.89 31.34 -7.87
CA THR A 68 29.94 32.37 -8.03
C THR A 68 31.32 31.79 -8.35
N CYS A 69 31.51 30.48 -8.19
CA CYS A 69 32.75 29.80 -8.59
C CYS A 69 32.79 29.50 -10.09
N PHE A 70 31.67 29.64 -10.81
CA PHE A 70 31.58 29.49 -12.27
C PHE A 70 31.48 30.85 -12.95
N ASN A 71 32.09 31.00 -14.12
CA ASN A 71 31.73 32.07 -15.05
C ASN A 71 30.59 31.65 -15.98
N ASP A 72 30.14 32.57 -16.83
CA ASP A 72 29.03 32.32 -17.77
C ASP A 72 29.39 31.31 -18.87
N ASP A 73 30.68 31.11 -19.13
CA ASP A 73 31.17 30.04 -20.01
C ASP A 73 31.26 28.68 -19.30
N GLY A 74 30.70 28.50 -18.10
CA GLY A 74 30.75 27.22 -17.38
C GLY A 74 32.15 26.79 -16.94
N ILE A 75 33.07 27.73 -16.76
CA ILE A 75 34.43 27.49 -16.25
C ILE A 75 34.44 27.61 -14.73
N LEU A 76 34.73 26.49 -14.06
CA LEU A 76 34.89 26.39 -12.62
C LEU A 76 36.26 26.91 -12.16
N SER A 77 36.28 27.88 -11.24
CA SER A 77 37.49 28.40 -10.59
C SER A 77 37.74 27.71 -9.24
N LEU A 78 38.76 26.85 -9.18
CA LEU A 78 39.13 26.19 -7.90
C LEU A 78 39.66 27.19 -6.87
N LYS A 79 40.22 28.31 -7.32
CA LYS A 79 40.65 29.41 -6.43
C LYS A 79 39.45 30.04 -5.74
N ALA A 80 38.40 30.38 -6.50
CA ALA A 80 37.17 30.94 -5.94
C ALA A 80 36.51 29.95 -4.97
N LEU A 81 36.49 28.66 -5.34
CA LEU A 81 35.94 27.60 -4.50
C LEU A 81 36.68 27.48 -3.15
N LYS A 82 38.02 27.49 -3.16
CA LYS A 82 38.81 27.53 -1.91
C LYS A 82 38.60 28.81 -1.10
N GLN A 83 38.38 29.95 -1.75
CA GLN A 83 38.10 31.22 -1.07
C GLN A 83 36.72 31.22 -0.39
N GLU A 84 35.70 30.70 -1.07
CA GLU A 84 34.33 30.70 -0.57
C GLU A 84 34.07 29.69 0.55
N PHE A 85 34.72 28.53 0.47
CA PHE A 85 34.45 27.39 1.35
C PHE A 85 35.60 27.04 2.29
N GLY A 86 36.84 27.41 1.97
CA GLY A 86 38.00 27.15 2.84
C GLY A 86 38.11 25.67 3.24
N LYS A 87 38.10 25.40 4.55
CA LYS A 87 38.16 24.04 5.12
C LYS A 87 36.84 23.26 5.02
N ALA A 88 35.77 23.89 4.53
CA ALA A 88 34.48 23.24 4.35
C ALA A 88 34.41 22.33 3.11
N VAL A 89 35.49 22.31 2.30
CA VAL A 89 35.59 21.50 1.09
C VAL A 89 36.92 20.76 0.99
N VAL A 90 36.86 19.59 0.37
CA VAL A 90 38.04 18.83 -0.08
C VAL A 90 37.93 18.63 -1.59
N ILE A 91 39.02 18.83 -2.31
CA ILE A 91 39.07 18.74 -3.78
C ILE A 91 40.08 17.67 -4.19
N ARG A 92 39.69 16.76 -5.10
CA ARG A 92 40.51 15.67 -5.67
C ARG A 92 40.35 15.61 -7.20
N GLY A 93 41.27 14.91 -7.88
CA GLY A 93 41.28 14.79 -9.34
C GLY A 93 41.84 15.99 -10.10
N VAL A 94 42.60 16.86 -9.42
CA VAL A 94 43.20 18.06 -10.01
C VAL A 94 44.62 18.26 -9.46
N GLU A 95 45.62 18.15 -10.34
CA GLU A 95 47.03 18.31 -9.92
C GLU A 95 47.54 19.75 -10.08
N LYS A 96 47.16 20.45 -11.16
CA LYS A 96 47.70 21.80 -11.50
C LYS A 96 46.68 22.80 -12.05
N GLU A 97 45.50 22.33 -12.47
CA GLU A 97 44.48 23.18 -13.09
C GLU A 97 43.83 24.12 -12.06
N LYS A 98 43.77 25.42 -12.36
CA LYS A 98 43.12 26.43 -11.48
C LYS A 98 41.73 26.84 -11.97
N LYS A 99 41.47 26.62 -13.26
CA LYS A 99 40.23 26.91 -13.97
C LYS A 99 39.94 25.72 -14.88
N ILE A 100 38.73 25.17 -14.81
CA ILE A 100 38.33 23.99 -15.58
C ILE A 100 37.03 24.29 -16.30
N LYS A 101 36.99 24.09 -17.63
CA LYS A 101 35.73 24.10 -18.38
C LYS A 101 34.99 22.80 -18.06
N VAL A 102 33.84 22.91 -17.41
CA VAL A 102 33.05 21.74 -17.00
C VAL A 102 32.04 21.41 -18.10
N ASN A 103 31.91 20.13 -18.41
CA ASN A 103 31.03 19.61 -19.45
C ASN A 103 29.86 18.81 -18.88
N ASP A 104 30.01 18.26 -17.67
CA ASP A 104 28.99 17.50 -16.98
C ASP A 104 29.13 17.71 -15.46
N ILE A 105 28.00 17.86 -14.78
CA ILE A 105 27.94 18.01 -13.32
C ILE A 105 27.11 16.88 -12.74
N SER A 106 27.77 16.00 -11.99
CA SER A 106 27.12 14.99 -11.18
C SER A 106 27.08 15.42 -9.71
N MET A 107 25.97 15.16 -9.03
CA MET A 107 25.76 15.53 -7.63
C MET A 107 25.26 14.35 -6.81
N THR A 108 25.79 14.15 -5.62
CA THR A 108 25.22 13.21 -4.64
C THR A 108 25.14 13.83 -3.25
N GLY A 109 24.18 13.37 -2.44
CA GLY A 109 24.13 13.76 -1.03
C GLY A 109 23.19 12.91 -0.20
N PHE A 110 23.34 13.03 1.11
CA PHE A 110 22.51 12.35 2.12
C PHE A 110 21.81 13.35 3.05
N SER A 111 20.56 13.07 3.45
CA SER A 111 19.81 13.89 4.41
C SER A 111 19.66 15.34 3.92
N ARG A 112 20.12 16.34 4.68
CA ARG A 112 20.17 17.74 4.21
C ARG A 112 21.16 17.96 3.07
N GLY A 113 22.20 17.15 2.95
CA GLY A 113 23.10 17.14 1.80
C GLY A 113 22.38 16.75 0.52
N ALA A 114 21.44 15.81 0.59
CA ALA A 114 20.58 15.47 -0.54
C ALA A 114 19.70 16.68 -0.96
N VAL A 115 19.14 17.43 0.00
CA VAL A 115 18.39 18.66 -0.31
C VAL A 115 19.30 19.76 -0.87
N THR A 116 20.59 19.78 -0.50
CA THR A 116 21.58 20.68 -1.11
C THR A 116 21.75 20.40 -2.60
N THR A 117 21.69 19.14 -3.07
CA THR A 117 21.76 18.84 -4.51
C THR A 117 20.65 19.57 -5.28
N PHE A 118 19.43 19.60 -4.74
CA PHE A 118 18.29 20.31 -5.32
C PHE A 118 18.51 21.82 -5.34
N ALA A 119 19.03 22.37 -4.24
CA ALA A 119 19.34 23.80 -4.16
C ALA A 119 20.43 24.20 -5.16
N VAL A 120 21.47 23.37 -5.32
CA VAL A 120 22.56 23.59 -6.26
C VAL A 120 22.07 23.49 -7.70
N ALA A 121 21.29 22.45 -8.05
CA ALA A 121 20.70 22.32 -9.38
C ALA A 121 19.96 23.60 -9.80
N ARG A 122 19.12 24.15 -8.92
CA ARG A 122 18.38 25.40 -9.18
C ARG A 122 19.28 26.62 -9.41
N HIS A 123 20.46 26.68 -8.77
CA HIS A 123 21.36 27.83 -8.91
C HIS A 123 22.42 27.66 -10.00
N LEU A 124 22.59 26.46 -10.54
CA LEU A 124 23.52 26.18 -11.65
C LEU A 124 22.78 25.97 -12.98
N ASP A 125 21.45 26.02 -12.98
CA ASP A 125 20.62 25.83 -14.16
C ASP A 125 20.89 26.86 -15.27
N ASP A 126 21.43 28.03 -14.94
CA ASP A 126 21.79 29.05 -15.92
C ASP A 126 23.10 28.77 -16.68
N LEU A 127 23.87 27.74 -16.29
CA LEU A 127 25.17 27.43 -16.89
C LEU A 127 25.10 26.63 -18.21
N ASP A 128 23.92 26.12 -18.58
CA ASP A 128 23.74 25.24 -19.75
C ASP A 128 24.66 23.99 -19.74
N ILE A 129 25.02 23.52 -18.53
CA ILE A 129 25.80 22.30 -18.33
C ILE A 129 24.83 21.19 -17.92
N PRO A 130 24.81 20.03 -18.62
CA PRO A 130 24.06 18.86 -18.18
C PRO A 130 24.37 18.48 -16.72
N MET A 131 23.30 18.29 -15.96
CA MET A 131 23.35 17.89 -14.56
C MET A 131 22.68 16.55 -14.32
N SER A 132 23.28 15.76 -13.43
CA SER A 132 22.73 14.51 -12.92
C SER A 132 22.78 14.52 -11.39
N LEU A 133 21.75 13.99 -10.71
CA LEU A 133 21.77 13.91 -9.24
C LEU A 133 21.34 12.57 -8.65
N PHE A 134 21.90 12.27 -7.48
CA PHE A 134 21.51 11.20 -6.59
C PHE A 134 21.24 11.77 -5.19
N ALA A 135 20.03 11.58 -4.67
CA ALA A 135 19.60 12.17 -3.41
C ALA A 135 19.11 11.08 -2.44
N SER A 136 19.89 10.79 -1.40
CA SER A 136 19.54 9.80 -0.37
C SER A 136 18.90 10.44 0.86
N ASP A 137 17.74 9.94 1.25
CA ASP A 137 16.92 10.37 2.38
C ASP A 137 16.78 11.91 2.50
N PRO A 138 16.35 12.62 1.45
CA PRO A 138 16.28 14.09 1.43
C PRO A 138 15.38 14.66 2.53
N VAL A 139 15.99 15.23 3.57
CA VAL A 139 15.31 15.84 4.73
C VAL A 139 15.48 17.35 4.71
N PRO A 140 14.44 18.16 4.44
CA PRO A 140 14.56 19.63 4.47
C PRO A 140 14.72 20.20 5.89
N GLY A 141 14.37 19.41 6.92
CA GLY A 141 14.56 19.79 8.33
C GLY A 141 13.49 20.75 8.87
N ASN A 142 12.31 20.82 8.25
CA ASN A 142 11.21 21.69 8.71
C ASN A 142 10.07 20.86 9.36
N PRO A 143 9.46 21.35 10.45
CA PRO A 143 8.21 20.78 10.99
C PRO A 143 7.09 20.78 9.95
N LYS A 144 6.20 19.77 10.00
CA LYS A 144 5.05 19.66 9.07
C LYS A 144 4.26 20.98 8.98
N GLN A 145 4.00 21.63 10.11
CA GLN A 145 3.19 22.84 10.17
C GLN A 145 3.79 24.01 9.38
N LEU A 146 5.11 24.02 9.20
CA LEU A 146 5.82 25.13 8.55
C LEU A 146 6.07 24.91 7.06
N THR A 147 5.75 23.72 6.54
CA THR A 147 6.01 23.35 5.13
C THR A 147 5.29 24.20 4.10
N HIS A 148 4.34 25.06 4.51
CA HIS A 148 3.65 26.01 3.64
C HIS A 148 4.35 27.38 3.56
N HIS A 149 5.31 27.67 4.44
CA HIS A 149 6.04 28.94 4.39
C HIS A 149 7.07 28.94 3.26
N ARG A 150 7.02 29.96 2.40
CA ARG A 150 7.91 30.15 1.24
C ARG A 150 9.41 30.14 1.59
N SER A 151 9.76 30.47 2.83
CA SER A 151 11.16 30.51 3.30
C SER A 151 11.75 29.16 3.69
N THR A 152 10.94 28.09 3.76
CA THR A 152 11.42 26.76 4.16
C THR A 152 12.27 26.08 3.08
N SER A 153 13.22 25.25 3.50
CA SER A 153 14.04 24.45 2.59
C SER A 153 13.21 23.51 1.72
N PHE A 154 12.04 23.07 2.21
CA PHE A 154 11.07 22.33 1.39
C PHE A 154 10.55 23.18 0.24
N ASN A 155 9.89 24.32 0.50
CA ASN A 155 9.26 25.14 -0.55
C ASN A 155 10.24 25.69 -1.58
N LYS A 156 11.49 25.92 -1.18
CA LYS A 156 12.52 26.42 -2.09
C LYS A 156 13.04 25.38 -3.07
N ASN A 157 12.96 24.10 -2.72
CA ASN A 157 13.71 23.05 -3.42
C ASN A 157 12.85 21.85 -3.84
N PHE A 158 11.53 21.88 -3.60
CA PHE A 158 10.65 20.79 -4.03
C PHE A 158 10.27 20.87 -5.51
N ASN A 159 10.23 22.06 -6.11
CA ASN A 159 9.86 22.22 -7.51
C ASN A 159 11.11 22.57 -8.34
N LEU A 160 11.60 21.58 -9.09
CA LEU A 160 12.72 21.67 -10.03
C LEU A 160 12.25 21.51 -11.49
N SER A 161 10.95 21.65 -11.76
CA SER A 161 10.40 21.52 -13.12
C SER A 161 10.97 22.54 -14.11
N HIS A 162 11.45 23.68 -13.61
CA HIS A 162 12.10 24.73 -14.39
C HIS A 162 13.57 24.44 -14.70
N CYS A 163 14.20 23.45 -14.03
CA CYS A 163 15.60 23.15 -14.25
C CYS A 163 15.78 22.32 -15.53
N GLU A 164 16.00 22.98 -16.66
CA GLU A 164 16.12 22.35 -17.97
C GLU A 164 17.42 21.56 -18.12
N ASN A 165 18.46 21.94 -17.36
CA ASN A 165 19.77 21.31 -17.42
C ASN A 165 19.89 20.06 -16.57
N LEU A 166 18.94 19.81 -15.67
CA LEU A 166 18.86 18.56 -14.92
C LEU A 166 18.31 17.44 -15.82
N LYS A 167 19.20 16.58 -16.31
CA LYS A 167 18.87 15.51 -17.28
C LYS A 167 18.52 14.19 -16.62
N LYS A 168 19.15 13.88 -15.47
CA LYS A 168 18.90 12.63 -14.73
C LYS A 168 18.77 12.89 -13.23
N ALA A 169 17.83 12.23 -12.57
CA ALA A 169 17.65 12.39 -11.13
C ALA A 169 17.17 11.11 -10.43
N THR A 170 17.95 10.65 -9.47
CA THR A 170 17.61 9.49 -8.66
C THR A 170 17.39 9.91 -7.20
N VAL A 171 16.25 9.56 -6.61
CA VAL A 171 15.90 9.89 -5.22
C VAL A 171 15.60 8.62 -4.45
N VAL A 172 16.30 8.44 -3.33
CA VAL A 172 16.15 7.31 -2.41
C VAL A 172 15.48 7.79 -1.13
N LEU A 173 14.40 7.14 -0.74
CA LEU A 173 13.61 7.47 0.44
C LEU A 173 13.71 6.36 1.50
N GLY A 174 14.29 6.65 2.65
CA GLY A 174 14.43 5.70 3.75
C GLY A 174 13.10 5.35 4.43
N MET A 175 12.82 4.06 4.59
CA MET A 175 11.65 3.51 5.30
C MET A 175 12.06 2.94 6.66
N TYR A 176 11.71 3.66 7.73
CA TYR A 176 12.04 3.29 9.11
C TYR A 176 10.92 3.66 10.11
N GLN A 177 10.93 3.02 11.29
CA GLN A 177 9.91 3.20 12.34
C GLN A 177 9.97 4.57 13.03
N LYS A 178 8.79 5.07 13.43
CA LYS A 178 8.53 6.36 14.10
C LYS A 178 8.85 6.33 15.59
N ASN A 179 8.96 5.16 16.22
CA ASN A 179 9.08 5.06 17.67
C ASN A 179 10.49 5.39 18.19
N ILE A 180 11.36 5.96 17.35
CA ILE A 180 12.78 6.13 17.65
C ILE A 180 13.06 7.47 18.37
N ASN A 181 12.32 8.56 18.11
CA ASN A 181 12.46 9.82 18.87
C ASN A 181 11.36 10.86 18.50
N PRO A 182 10.70 11.56 19.45
CA PRO A 182 9.79 12.68 19.16
C PRO A 182 10.38 13.82 18.31
N LEU A 183 11.67 14.12 18.46
CA LEU A 183 12.38 15.13 17.64
C LEU A 183 12.59 14.65 16.21
N HIS A 184 13.07 13.41 16.04
CA HIS A 184 13.19 12.79 14.70
C HIS A 184 11.83 12.84 14.00
N ASN A 185 10.77 12.63 14.78
CA ASN A 185 9.42 12.63 14.26
C ASN A 185 8.90 13.96 13.75
N LYS A 186 9.44 15.06 14.26
CA LYS A 186 9.05 16.42 13.90
C LYS A 186 9.84 16.95 12.70
N PHE A 187 11.14 16.64 12.61
CA PHE A 187 12.05 17.29 11.67
C PHE A 187 12.57 16.40 10.52
N PHE A 188 12.49 15.07 10.64
CA PHE A 188 13.06 14.13 9.66
C PHE A 188 11.98 13.57 8.73
N ARG A 189 11.14 14.46 8.21
CA ARG A 189 10.25 14.14 7.10
C ARG A 189 11.06 14.26 5.81
N GLN A 190 10.89 13.32 4.90
CA GLN A 190 11.61 13.29 3.64
C GLN A 190 10.76 13.87 2.51
N MET A 191 11.39 14.49 1.53
CA MET A 191 10.74 15.12 0.37
C MET A 191 11.17 14.46 -0.95
N ALA A 192 10.28 14.41 -1.93
CA ALA A 192 10.66 14.11 -3.31
C ALA A 192 10.44 15.37 -4.16
N PRO A 193 11.38 15.75 -5.05
CA PRO A 193 11.18 16.89 -5.94
C PRO A 193 10.27 16.55 -7.12
N ILE A 194 9.66 17.58 -7.68
CA ILE A 194 9.12 17.58 -9.04
C ILE A 194 10.26 17.93 -9.98
N PHE A 195 10.53 17.09 -10.97
CA PHE A 195 11.55 17.34 -11.98
C PHE A 195 10.93 17.83 -13.29
N ASN A 196 11.77 18.36 -14.18
CA ASN A 196 11.37 18.68 -15.55
C ASN A 196 10.91 17.40 -16.27
N LYS A 197 9.90 17.49 -17.15
CA LYS A 197 9.40 16.34 -17.92
C LYS A 197 10.45 15.66 -18.82
N HIS A 198 11.52 16.36 -19.15
CA HIS A 198 12.66 15.86 -19.92
C HIS A 198 13.78 15.29 -19.03
N CYS A 199 13.64 15.37 -17.71
CA CYS A 199 14.54 14.72 -16.76
C CYS A 199 14.15 13.26 -16.60
N GLU A 200 15.07 12.35 -16.92
CA GLU A 200 14.95 10.93 -16.60
C GLU A 200 15.08 10.78 -15.08
N SER A 201 13.94 10.65 -14.39
CA SER A 201 13.91 10.60 -12.93
C SER A 201 13.38 9.28 -12.38
N ALA A 202 13.88 8.87 -11.22
CA ALA A 202 13.41 7.71 -10.47
C ALA A 202 13.32 8.05 -8.97
N ILE A 203 12.20 7.70 -8.33
CA ILE A 203 12.01 7.86 -6.88
C ILE A 203 11.67 6.51 -6.29
N TYR A 204 12.50 6.04 -5.36
CA TYR A 204 12.28 4.75 -4.73
C TYR A 204 12.54 4.77 -3.23
N THR A 205 12.10 3.70 -2.56
CA THR A 205 12.16 3.55 -1.12
C THR A 205 13.06 2.40 -0.71
N VAL A 206 13.84 2.57 0.34
CA VAL A 206 14.74 1.54 0.87
C VAL A 206 14.50 1.27 2.35
N PRO A 207 14.58 0.02 2.81
CA PRO A 207 14.47 -0.32 4.22
C PRO A 207 15.63 0.24 5.05
N LYS A 208 15.31 0.80 6.22
CA LYS A 208 16.28 1.27 7.21
C LYS A 208 15.80 0.99 8.63
N ALA A 209 16.73 0.76 9.56
CA ALA A 209 16.38 0.66 10.98
C ALA A 209 16.01 2.05 11.54
N GLU A 210 16.79 3.05 11.17
CA GLU A 210 16.62 4.46 11.52
C GLU A 210 17.22 5.38 10.44
N HIS A 211 16.96 6.69 10.52
CA HIS A 211 17.44 7.67 9.53
C HIS A 211 18.95 7.59 9.27
N LEU A 212 19.76 7.49 10.33
CA LEU A 212 21.23 7.45 10.23
C LEU A 212 21.80 6.05 9.99
N SER A 213 20.95 5.00 9.99
CA SER A 213 21.45 3.64 9.74
C SER A 213 21.97 3.50 8.31
N TRP A 214 23.03 2.72 8.15
CA TRP A 214 23.54 2.35 6.84
C TRP A 214 22.54 1.42 6.12
N SER A 215 22.48 1.52 4.79
CA SER A 215 21.65 0.67 3.93
C SER A 215 22.46 0.23 2.73
N ALA A 216 22.72 -1.07 2.62
CA ALA A 216 23.39 -1.65 1.46
C ALA A 216 22.65 -1.31 0.16
N PHE A 217 21.32 -1.36 0.18
CA PHE A 217 20.47 -0.97 -0.96
C PHE A 217 20.73 0.48 -1.38
N ALA A 218 20.69 1.43 -0.44
CA ALA A 218 20.94 2.83 -0.76
C ALA A 218 22.34 3.05 -1.34
N LYS A 219 23.34 2.32 -0.82
CA LYS A 219 24.72 2.45 -1.26
C LYS A 219 24.96 1.85 -2.65
N ASN A 220 24.38 0.69 -2.95
CA ASN A 220 24.50 0.09 -4.29
C ASN A 220 23.80 0.91 -5.36
N HIS A 221 22.63 1.49 -5.04
CA HIS A 221 21.97 2.45 -5.90
C HIS A 221 22.83 3.69 -6.18
N GLU A 222 23.60 4.17 -5.20
CA GLU A 222 24.55 5.27 -5.41
C GLU A 222 25.72 4.85 -6.31
N LEU A 223 26.28 3.65 -6.11
CA LEU A 223 27.36 3.13 -6.94
C LEU A 223 26.89 2.96 -8.39
N ASP A 224 25.69 2.42 -8.60
CA ASP A 224 25.07 2.29 -9.91
C ASP A 224 24.90 3.66 -10.57
N PHE A 225 24.52 4.69 -9.80
CA PHE A 225 24.49 6.06 -10.30
C PHE A 225 25.87 6.55 -10.75
N ILE A 226 26.91 6.40 -9.92
CA ILE A 226 28.28 6.86 -10.23
C ILE A 226 28.81 6.18 -11.51
N HIS A 227 28.59 4.88 -11.66
CA HIS A 227 28.99 4.12 -12.85
C HIS A 227 28.16 4.50 -14.08
N ASN A 228 26.84 4.66 -13.95
CA ASN A 228 25.97 5.03 -15.08
C ASN A 228 26.18 6.48 -15.55
N GLN A 229 26.84 7.32 -14.75
CA GLN A 229 27.32 8.64 -15.17
C GLN A 229 28.75 8.61 -15.74
N GLU A 230 29.34 7.41 -15.87
CA GLU A 230 30.71 7.20 -16.36
C GLU A 230 31.70 8.08 -15.59
N LEU A 231 31.57 8.13 -14.26
CA LEU A 231 32.54 8.80 -13.38
C LEU A 231 33.65 7.85 -12.95
N THR A 232 33.40 6.55 -13.08
CA THR A 232 34.29 5.48 -12.69
C THR A 232 34.06 4.31 -13.64
N THR A 233 35.14 3.63 -14.02
CA THR A 233 35.10 2.41 -14.83
C THR A 233 35.09 1.15 -13.96
N GLU A 234 35.47 1.28 -12.68
CA GLU A 234 35.47 0.20 -11.70
C GLU A 234 34.66 0.62 -10.46
N LEU A 235 33.93 -0.32 -9.87
CA LEU A 235 33.20 -0.09 -8.62
C LEU A 235 33.60 -1.13 -7.57
N SER A 236 33.88 -0.67 -6.36
CA SER A 236 33.90 -1.49 -5.16
C SER A 236 32.44 -1.84 -4.82
N VAL A 237 31.95 -2.95 -5.37
CA VAL A 237 30.56 -3.37 -5.17
C VAL A 237 30.37 -3.84 -3.73
N TYR A 238 29.34 -3.34 -3.04
CA TYR A 238 28.90 -3.97 -1.79
C TYR A 238 28.15 -5.25 -2.11
N SER A 239 28.69 -6.38 -1.63
CA SER A 239 28.05 -7.69 -1.78
C SER A 239 26.67 -7.70 -1.09
N GLU A 240 25.63 -7.92 -1.89
CA GLU A 240 24.26 -8.17 -1.44
C GLU A 240 24.00 -9.65 -1.17
N GLU A 241 25.04 -10.50 -1.15
CA GLU A 241 24.89 -11.94 -0.89
C GLU A 241 24.17 -12.20 0.42
N LYS A 242 24.47 -11.41 1.46
CA LYS A 242 23.84 -11.46 2.78
C LYS A 242 22.60 -10.59 2.92
N ALA A 243 22.25 -9.79 1.91
CA ALA A 243 21.05 -8.98 1.93
C ALA A 243 19.82 -9.86 1.67
N SER A 244 18.78 -9.62 2.44
CA SER A 244 17.53 -10.36 2.36
C SER A 244 16.79 -10.07 1.04
N PHE A 245 16.15 -11.13 0.48
CA PHE A 245 14.90 -11.19 -0.33
C PHE A 245 13.83 -10.09 -0.10
N PHE A 246 13.88 -9.45 1.05
CA PHE A 246 12.70 -8.86 1.67
C PHE A 246 12.98 -7.45 2.17
N PHE A 247 11.95 -6.61 2.10
CA PHE A 247 12.08 -5.16 2.30
C PHE A 247 11.36 -4.72 3.56
N THR A 248 11.36 -3.42 3.83
CA THR A 248 10.57 -2.86 4.93
C THR A 248 9.10 -2.89 4.50
N PRO A 249 8.20 -3.46 5.33
CA PRO A 249 6.77 -3.52 5.03
C PRO A 249 6.15 -2.15 4.70
N LYS A 250 5.12 -2.14 3.83
CA LYS A 250 4.36 -0.91 3.51
C LYS A 250 3.74 -0.30 4.77
N VAL A 251 3.25 -1.14 5.69
CA VAL A 251 2.76 -0.72 7.02
C VAL A 251 3.78 0.04 7.87
N LEU A 252 5.08 -0.06 7.57
CA LEU A 252 6.15 0.70 8.24
C LEU A 252 6.61 1.95 7.44
N GLN A 253 6.05 2.23 6.26
CA GLN A 253 6.32 3.47 5.49
C GLN A 253 5.84 4.69 6.27
N GLN A 254 6.76 5.50 6.81
CA GLN A 254 6.34 6.43 7.85
C GLN A 254 6.45 7.94 7.63
N LYS A 255 7.28 8.55 6.76
CA LYS A 255 7.45 10.04 6.83
C LYS A 255 7.77 10.81 5.56
N PHE A 256 7.07 10.57 4.46
CA PHE A 256 7.15 11.51 3.35
C PHE A 256 6.32 12.78 3.62
N HIS A 257 6.68 13.89 2.98
CA HIS A 257 5.80 15.05 2.90
C HIS A 257 4.50 14.67 2.16
N THR A 258 3.39 15.38 2.44
CA THR A 258 2.08 15.07 1.83
C THR A 258 2.20 15.11 0.31
N GLY A 259 1.67 14.08 -0.36
CA GLY A 259 1.66 13.97 -1.82
C GLY A 259 2.85 13.22 -2.40
N VAL A 260 3.83 12.79 -1.59
CA VAL A 260 4.96 11.97 -2.05
C VAL A 260 4.64 10.49 -1.90
N ASP A 261 4.59 9.80 -3.04
CA ASP A 261 4.47 8.35 -3.12
C ASP A 261 5.85 7.74 -3.39
N GLY A 262 6.22 6.70 -2.65
CA GLY A 262 7.48 5.99 -2.86
C GLY A 262 7.22 4.58 -3.38
N ARG A 263 8.02 4.12 -4.33
CA ARG A 263 7.97 2.73 -4.81
C ARG A 263 9.17 1.95 -4.31
N VAL A 264 8.99 0.68 -3.96
CA VAL A 264 10.14 -0.20 -3.76
C VAL A 264 10.73 -0.48 -5.15
N GLN A 265 12.03 -0.23 -5.33
CA GLN A 265 12.76 -0.55 -6.55
C GLN A 265 14.03 -1.29 -6.15
N LEU A 266 14.31 -2.38 -6.88
CA LEU A 266 15.47 -3.22 -6.63
C LEU A 266 16.63 -2.74 -7.50
N THR A 267 17.85 -2.87 -6.96
CA THR A 267 19.08 -2.68 -7.74
C THR A 267 19.16 -3.75 -8.83
N THR A 268 19.83 -3.47 -9.94
CA THR A 268 19.96 -4.45 -11.05
C THR A 268 20.59 -5.75 -10.54
N ARG A 269 21.65 -5.66 -9.75
CA ARG A 269 22.35 -6.82 -9.16
C ARG A 269 21.42 -7.68 -8.29
N TYR A 270 20.51 -7.06 -7.55
CA TYR A 270 19.55 -7.79 -6.73
C TYR A 270 18.53 -8.55 -7.59
N LYS A 271 18.07 -7.93 -8.69
CA LYS A 271 17.15 -8.56 -9.65
C LYS A 271 17.80 -9.75 -10.32
N GLU A 272 19.05 -9.60 -10.77
CA GLU A 272 19.85 -10.69 -11.35
C GLU A 272 19.98 -11.84 -10.35
N LYS A 273 20.44 -11.55 -9.12
CA LYS A 273 20.56 -12.57 -8.06
C LYS A 273 19.23 -13.28 -7.78
N LEU A 274 18.13 -12.53 -7.71
CA LEU A 274 16.80 -13.10 -7.50
C LEU A 274 16.39 -13.97 -8.68
N PHE A 275 16.61 -13.49 -9.90
CA PHE A 275 16.33 -14.20 -11.14
C PHE A 275 17.14 -15.49 -11.25
N ASP A 276 18.42 -15.47 -10.91
CA ASP A 276 19.29 -16.66 -10.87
C ASP A 276 18.77 -17.67 -9.85
N ALA A 277 18.43 -17.22 -8.64
CA ALA A 277 17.91 -18.10 -7.58
C ALA A 277 16.60 -18.80 -8.01
N ILE A 278 15.70 -18.09 -8.67
CA ILE A 278 14.39 -18.65 -9.05
C ILE A 278 14.39 -19.36 -10.40
N SER A 279 15.24 -18.98 -11.36
CA SER A 279 15.25 -19.56 -12.72
C SER A 279 15.69 -21.02 -12.70
N MET A 280 16.59 -21.38 -11.77
CA MET A 280 17.01 -22.76 -11.54
C MET A 280 15.87 -23.65 -11.03
N GLU A 281 15.00 -23.12 -10.18
CA GLU A 281 13.92 -23.87 -9.52
C GLU A 281 12.59 -23.80 -10.28
N ASN A 282 12.37 -22.72 -11.04
CA ASN A 282 11.13 -22.38 -11.74
C ASN A 282 11.44 -22.00 -13.19
N GLY A 283 11.75 -22.98 -14.04
CA GLY A 283 12.14 -22.83 -15.47
C GLY A 283 11.12 -22.23 -16.43
N VAL A 284 10.28 -21.30 -15.96
CA VAL A 284 9.22 -20.59 -16.69
C VAL A 284 9.27 -19.06 -16.43
N ILE A 285 10.11 -18.56 -15.51
CA ILE A 285 10.26 -17.12 -15.28
C ILE A 285 11.21 -16.53 -16.33
N ARG A 286 10.78 -15.44 -16.97
CA ARG A 286 11.52 -14.70 -17.99
C ARG A 286 11.92 -13.33 -17.46
N GLU A 287 12.93 -12.72 -18.06
CA GLU A 287 13.39 -11.40 -17.62
C GLU A 287 12.32 -10.30 -17.77
N SER A 288 11.36 -10.50 -18.67
CA SER A 288 10.21 -9.63 -18.88
C SER A 288 9.10 -9.79 -17.83
N ASP A 289 9.16 -10.81 -16.98
CA ASP A 289 8.13 -11.04 -15.98
C ASP A 289 8.30 -10.09 -14.77
N PRO A 290 7.22 -9.76 -14.04
CA PRO A 290 7.29 -8.85 -12.91
C PRO A 290 8.19 -9.35 -11.78
N VAL A 291 9.02 -8.49 -11.21
CA VAL A 291 9.91 -8.81 -10.07
C VAL A 291 9.12 -9.32 -8.86
N LYS A 292 7.94 -8.73 -8.58
CA LYS A 292 7.04 -9.22 -7.51
C LYS A 292 6.59 -10.66 -7.69
N MET A 293 6.50 -11.15 -8.93
CA MET A 293 6.22 -12.56 -9.20
C MET A 293 7.36 -13.45 -8.74
N GLY A 294 8.60 -13.08 -9.08
CA GLY A 294 9.78 -13.81 -8.62
C GLY A 294 9.94 -13.80 -7.10
N LEU A 295 9.74 -12.65 -6.46
CA LEU A 295 9.77 -12.55 -5.00
C LEU A 295 8.73 -13.49 -4.35
N ALA A 296 7.49 -13.49 -4.84
CA ALA A 296 6.44 -14.36 -4.30
C ALA A 296 6.73 -15.86 -4.49
N LEU A 297 7.37 -16.24 -5.59
CA LEU A 297 7.80 -17.63 -5.83
C LEU A 297 8.96 -18.00 -4.90
N TYR A 298 9.98 -17.15 -4.80
CA TYR A 298 11.11 -17.33 -3.90
C TYR A 298 10.68 -17.51 -2.43
N ILE A 299 9.69 -16.74 -1.96
CA ILE A 299 9.13 -16.87 -0.59
C ILE A 299 8.61 -18.28 -0.33
N LEU A 300 7.89 -18.82 -1.31
CA LEU A 300 7.32 -20.14 -1.17
C LEU A 300 8.39 -21.22 -1.31
N ASP A 301 9.34 -21.10 -2.24
CA ASP A 301 10.44 -22.06 -2.41
C ASP A 301 11.27 -22.17 -1.12
N THR A 302 11.62 -21.03 -0.53
CA THR A 302 12.41 -20.96 0.70
C THR A 302 11.64 -21.24 1.99
N ALA A 303 10.32 -21.41 1.94
CA ALA A 303 9.52 -21.81 3.10
C ALA A 303 9.72 -23.31 3.41
N PRO A 304 10.37 -23.68 4.55
CA PRO A 304 10.62 -25.07 4.89
C PRO A 304 9.30 -25.79 5.21
N GLY A 305 9.12 -27.03 4.76
CA GLY A 305 8.00 -27.90 5.17
C GLY A 305 6.60 -27.50 4.67
N PHE A 306 6.48 -26.63 3.67
CA PHE A 306 5.20 -26.33 3.03
C PHE A 306 5.03 -27.15 1.74
N ASP A 307 4.47 -28.36 1.83
CA ASP A 307 4.46 -29.32 0.70
C ASP A 307 3.44 -28.99 -0.41
N ASN A 308 2.39 -28.22 -0.13
CA ASN A 308 1.33 -27.92 -1.10
C ASN A 308 1.53 -26.57 -1.83
N LYS A 309 2.72 -26.35 -2.40
CA LYS A 309 3.06 -25.08 -3.09
C LYS A 309 2.37 -24.94 -4.45
N THR A 310 2.01 -26.06 -5.09
CA THR A 310 1.54 -26.09 -6.49
C THR A 310 0.34 -25.18 -6.75
N ARG A 311 -0.64 -25.13 -5.83
CA ARG A 311 -1.84 -24.29 -6.02
C ARG A 311 -1.48 -22.80 -5.96
N LEU A 312 -0.61 -22.41 -5.03
CA LEU A 312 -0.15 -21.02 -4.93
C LEU A 312 0.74 -20.64 -6.12
N TYR A 313 1.62 -21.51 -6.60
CA TYR A 313 2.42 -21.26 -7.81
C TYR A 313 1.55 -20.97 -9.03
N LYS A 314 0.53 -21.80 -9.26
CA LYS A 314 -0.41 -21.59 -10.36
C LYS A 314 -1.16 -20.25 -10.24
N ALA A 315 -1.46 -19.80 -9.03
CA ALA A 315 -2.11 -18.51 -8.82
C ALA A 315 -1.12 -17.33 -9.01
N ILE A 316 0.10 -17.44 -8.48
CA ILE A 316 1.15 -16.41 -8.58
C ILE A 316 1.55 -16.16 -10.04
N LYS A 317 1.62 -17.19 -10.88
CA LYS A 317 2.02 -17.06 -12.29
C LYS A 317 0.91 -16.47 -13.19
N LYS A 318 -0.33 -16.31 -12.69
CA LYS A 318 -1.43 -15.75 -13.47
C LYS A 318 -1.45 -14.22 -13.40
N ASN A 319 -1.59 -13.57 -14.56
CA ASN A 319 -1.85 -12.14 -14.65
C ASN A 319 -3.35 -11.84 -14.44
N THR A 320 -3.81 -11.97 -13.20
CA THR A 320 -5.20 -11.71 -12.77
C THR A 320 -5.15 -10.90 -11.49
N ALA A 321 -6.23 -10.18 -11.14
CA ALA A 321 -6.31 -9.43 -9.88
C ALA A 321 -6.01 -10.32 -8.66
N ALA A 322 -6.48 -11.58 -8.67
CA ALA A 322 -6.21 -12.56 -7.62
C ALA A 322 -4.72 -12.94 -7.54
N GLY A 323 -4.06 -13.12 -8.69
CA GLY A 323 -2.61 -13.33 -8.76
C GLY A 323 -1.83 -12.14 -8.20
N THR A 324 -2.17 -10.92 -8.63
CA THR A 324 -1.55 -9.66 -8.16
C THR A 324 -1.74 -9.49 -6.64
N ALA A 325 -2.95 -9.70 -6.14
CA ALA A 325 -3.25 -9.63 -4.71
C ALA A 325 -2.47 -10.66 -3.88
N LEU A 326 -2.33 -11.89 -4.39
CA LEU A 326 -1.57 -12.94 -3.73
C LEU A 326 -0.08 -12.62 -3.68
N ARG A 327 0.49 -12.13 -4.80
CA ARG A 327 1.90 -11.68 -4.87
C ARG A 327 2.17 -10.58 -3.84
N GLU A 328 1.32 -9.55 -3.80
CA GLU A 328 1.45 -8.47 -2.82
C GLU A 328 1.34 -8.98 -1.38
N PHE A 329 0.35 -9.83 -1.08
CA PHE A 329 0.18 -10.40 0.25
C PHE A 329 1.44 -11.14 0.70
N LEU A 330 1.96 -12.05 -0.13
CA LEU A 330 3.12 -12.88 0.23
C LEU A 330 4.36 -12.02 0.46
N VAL A 331 4.65 -11.09 -0.45
CA VAL A 331 5.83 -10.21 -0.37
C VAL A 331 5.77 -9.33 0.87
N GLU A 332 4.63 -8.70 1.16
CA GLU A 332 4.50 -7.85 2.34
C GLU A 332 4.48 -8.67 3.64
N PHE A 333 3.81 -9.83 3.66
CA PHE A 333 3.80 -10.74 4.79
C PHE A 333 5.21 -11.20 5.16
N GLU A 334 6.01 -11.64 4.18
CA GLU A 334 7.39 -12.08 4.43
C GLU A 334 8.28 -10.91 4.86
N SER A 335 8.12 -9.74 4.24
CA SER A 335 8.79 -8.51 4.66
C SER A 335 8.56 -8.19 6.15
N ILE A 336 7.34 -8.40 6.67
CA ILE A 336 7.02 -8.20 8.10
C ILE A 336 7.77 -9.20 8.98
N ASN A 337 7.78 -10.46 8.59
CA ASN A 337 8.43 -11.54 9.34
C ASN A 337 9.95 -11.32 9.39
N GLN A 338 10.56 -10.95 8.26
CA GLN A 338 11.99 -10.73 8.11
C GLN A 338 12.47 -9.49 8.88
N TYR A 339 11.65 -8.44 8.89
CA TYR A 339 11.90 -7.28 9.73
C TYR A 339 12.06 -7.63 11.21
N LEU A 340 11.31 -8.62 11.71
CA LEU A 340 11.43 -9.10 13.08
C LEU A 340 12.59 -10.05 13.29
N LEU A 341 12.85 -10.96 12.35
CA LEU A 341 14.01 -11.85 12.39
C LEU A 341 15.31 -11.07 12.51
N ALA A 342 15.45 -10.01 11.71
CA ALA A 342 16.62 -9.13 11.75
C ALA A 342 16.89 -8.51 13.14
N LYS A 343 15.88 -8.44 14.01
CA LYS A 343 16.01 -7.94 15.39
C LYS A 343 16.16 -9.06 16.42
N ASN A 344 15.88 -10.30 16.06
CA ASN A 344 15.87 -11.44 16.98
C ASN A 344 16.06 -12.76 16.24
N ASN A 345 17.31 -13.18 16.05
CA ASN A 345 17.59 -14.42 15.30
C ASN A 345 17.02 -15.69 15.98
N ASN A 346 16.77 -15.65 17.29
CA ASN A 346 16.29 -16.80 18.06
C ASN A 346 14.81 -17.14 17.83
N ILE A 347 14.08 -16.35 17.02
CA ILE A 347 12.64 -16.59 16.73
C ILE A 347 12.39 -17.25 15.37
N ALA A 348 13.42 -17.68 14.64
CA ALA A 348 13.32 -18.27 13.30
C ALA A 348 12.34 -19.45 13.25
N GLN A 349 12.57 -20.51 14.03
CA GLN A 349 11.75 -21.72 13.97
C GLN A 349 10.26 -21.49 14.35
N PRO A 350 9.92 -20.77 15.44
CA PRO A 350 8.53 -20.40 15.71
C PRO A 350 7.89 -19.62 14.56
N LEU A 351 8.64 -18.72 13.92
CA LEU A 351 8.16 -17.91 12.81
C LEU A 351 7.93 -18.71 11.54
N ASP A 352 8.78 -19.71 11.24
CA ASP A 352 8.56 -20.62 10.12
C ASP A 352 7.24 -21.39 10.25
N ASN A 353 6.94 -21.90 11.45
CA ASN A 353 5.65 -22.55 11.71
C ASN A 353 4.46 -21.61 11.48
N PHE A 354 4.58 -20.34 11.88
CA PHE A 354 3.56 -19.32 11.61
C PHE A 354 3.39 -19.09 10.10
N LYS A 355 4.49 -18.94 9.36
CA LYS A 355 4.48 -18.73 7.90
C LYS A 355 3.82 -19.89 7.16
N ILE A 356 4.21 -21.14 7.47
CA ILE A 356 3.64 -22.35 6.87
C ILE A 356 2.12 -22.39 7.06
N ALA A 357 1.65 -22.16 8.29
CA ALA A 357 0.23 -22.18 8.59
C ALA A 357 -0.54 -21.08 7.82
N VAL A 358 0.04 -19.87 7.68
CA VAL A 358 -0.57 -18.81 6.87
C VAL A 358 -0.61 -19.20 5.38
N HIS A 359 0.48 -19.75 4.82
CA HIS A 359 0.50 -20.24 3.44
C HIS A 359 -0.55 -21.33 3.19
N GLN A 360 -0.76 -22.25 4.15
CA GLN A 360 -1.79 -23.27 4.09
C GLN A 360 -3.21 -22.66 4.02
N LEU A 361 -3.48 -21.64 4.84
CA LEU A 361 -4.75 -20.92 4.82
C LEU A 361 -4.97 -20.26 3.46
N LEU A 362 -3.96 -19.57 2.92
CA LEU A 362 -4.02 -18.93 1.60
C LEU A 362 -4.25 -19.92 0.47
N ALA A 363 -3.61 -21.09 0.51
CA ALA A 363 -3.76 -22.12 -0.51
C ALA A 363 -5.22 -22.59 -0.62
N SER A 364 -5.98 -22.57 0.48
CA SER A 364 -7.40 -22.94 0.49
C SER A 364 -8.36 -21.78 0.16
N PHE A 365 -7.89 -20.54 0.25
CA PHE A 365 -8.76 -19.36 0.23
C PHE A 365 -9.21 -18.96 -1.19
N PRO A 366 -10.52 -18.74 -1.42
CA PRO A 366 -11.05 -18.38 -2.74
C PRO A 366 -10.92 -16.87 -3.01
N ILE A 367 -9.69 -16.35 -3.16
CA ILE A 367 -9.37 -14.90 -3.26
C ILE A 367 -10.36 -14.09 -4.11
N GLU A 368 -10.65 -14.55 -5.33
CA GLU A 368 -11.47 -13.82 -6.31
C GLU A 368 -12.95 -13.72 -5.93
N LYS A 369 -13.49 -14.74 -5.26
CA LYS A 369 -14.93 -14.87 -4.97
C LYS A 369 -15.21 -14.93 -3.47
N ALA A 370 -14.25 -14.53 -2.64
CA ALA A 370 -14.35 -14.65 -1.19
C ALA A 370 -15.48 -13.77 -0.66
N THR A 371 -16.43 -14.38 0.04
CA THR A 371 -17.49 -13.66 0.74
C THR A 371 -16.92 -12.85 1.91
N TYR A 372 -17.68 -11.89 2.43
CA TYR A 372 -17.28 -11.13 3.62
C TYR A 372 -16.97 -12.05 4.81
N ALA A 373 -17.82 -13.06 5.04
CA ALA A 373 -17.62 -14.03 6.11
C ALA A 373 -16.32 -14.85 5.93
N GLN A 374 -16.00 -15.27 4.70
CA GLN A 374 -14.75 -15.99 4.42
C GLN A 374 -13.52 -15.10 4.67
N LYS A 375 -13.57 -13.82 4.29
CA LYS A 375 -12.51 -12.84 4.56
C LYS A 375 -12.28 -12.65 6.06
N GLU A 376 -13.34 -12.46 6.84
CA GLU A 376 -13.25 -12.29 8.30
C GLU A 376 -12.76 -13.57 9.00
N ASN A 377 -13.17 -14.74 8.52
CA ASN A 377 -12.69 -16.02 9.04
C ASN A 377 -11.20 -16.21 8.75
N LEU A 378 -10.71 -15.83 7.57
CA LEU A 378 -9.28 -15.87 7.26
C LEU A 378 -8.49 -14.94 8.19
N LYS A 379 -8.94 -13.70 8.42
CA LYS A 379 -8.29 -12.78 9.37
C LYS A 379 -8.21 -13.38 10.77
N LYS A 380 -9.32 -13.92 11.27
CA LYS A 380 -9.38 -14.58 12.59
C LYS A 380 -8.45 -15.79 12.65
N ALA A 381 -8.40 -16.61 11.59
CA ALA A 381 -7.52 -17.76 11.51
C ALA A 381 -6.05 -17.34 11.56
N ILE A 382 -5.64 -16.32 10.80
CA ILE A 382 -4.26 -15.80 10.83
C ILE A 382 -3.89 -15.30 12.23
N PHE A 383 -4.77 -14.54 12.89
CA PHE A 383 -4.51 -14.09 14.27
C PHE A 383 -4.48 -15.23 15.27
N HIS A 384 -5.35 -16.23 15.11
CA HIS A 384 -5.34 -17.41 15.95
C HIS A 384 -4.02 -18.17 15.79
N THR A 385 -3.56 -18.37 14.56
CA THR A 385 -2.25 -18.96 14.26
C THR A 385 -1.12 -18.14 14.87
N LEU A 386 -1.12 -16.81 14.70
CA LEU A 386 -0.13 -15.92 15.32
C LEU A 386 -0.08 -16.10 16.84
N GLN A 387 -1.25 -16.19 17.49
CA GLN A 387 -1.34 -16.38 18.92
C GLN A 387 -0.84 -17.75 19.36
N THR A 388 -1.28 -18.83 18.71
CA THR A 388 -0.94 -20.22 19.12
C THR A 388 0.48 -20.63 18.75
N THR A 389 1.05 -20.03 17.70
CA THR A 389 2.40 -20.37 17.25
C THR A 389 3.48 -19.50 17.90
N LEU A 390 3.20 -18.24 18.26
CA LEU A 390 4.24 -17.30 18.68
C LEU A 390 4.12 -16.76 20.10
N LYS A 391 2.91 -16.55 20.67
CA LYS A 391 2.72 -15.73 21.89
C LYS A 391 3.64 -16.10 23.05
N ASP A 392 3.79 -17.40 23.30
CA ASP A 392 4.58 -17.92 24.42
C ASP A 392 5.94 -18.48 23.95
N LYS A 393 6.26 -18.38 22.65
CA LYS A 393 7.50 -18.89 22.05
C LYS A 393 8.50 -17.79 21.68
N ILE A 394 8.09 -16.52 21.72
CA ILE A 394 8.95 -15.36 21.43
C ILE A 394 8.78 -14.30 22.52
N PRO A 395 9.74 -13.36 22.68
CA PRO A 395 9.61 -12.31 23.68
C PRO A 395 8.33 -11.48 23.52
N ASN A 396 7.63 -11.19 24.62
CA ASN A 396 6.35 -10.48 24.64
C ASN A 396 6.35 -9.16 23.85
N GLN A 397 7.46 -8.41 23.91
CA GLN A 397 7.61 -7.17 23.15
C GLN A 397 7.66 -7.41 21.63
N SER A 398 8.34 -8.48 21.20
CA SER A 398 8.41 -8.88 19.78
C SER A 398 7.04 -9.36 19.30
N TYR A 399 6.36 -10.18 20.09
CA TYR A 399 4.98 -10.62 19.80
C TYR A 399 4.01 -9.45 19.70
N SER A 400 4.03 -8.53 20.68
CA SER A 400 3.14 -7.36 20.68
C SER A 400 3.41 -6.47 19.47
N THR A 401 4.68 -6.30 19.09
CA THR A 401 5.07 -5.56 17.89
C THR A 401 4.54 -6.23 16.63
N LEU A 402 4.75 -7.54 16.47
CA LEU A 402 4.26 -8.31 15.33
C LEU A 402 2.73 -8.26 15.23
N LYS A 403 2.03 -8.49 16.35
CA LYS A 403 0.57 -8.47 16.39
C LYS A 403 0.01 -7.12 15.91
N ASN A 404 0.60 -6.01 16.36
CA ASN A 404 0.18 -4.67 15.94
C ASN A 404 0.43 -4.44 14.44
N ILE A 405 1.62 -4.81 13.95
CA ILE A 405 1.97 -4.69 12.52
C ILE A 405 1.04 -5.56 11.66
N MET A 406 0.79 -6.80 12.07
CA MET A 406 -0.10 -7.75 11.39
C MET A 406 -1.55 -7.25 11.38
N GLN A 407 -1.99 -6.59 12.45
CA GLN A 407 -3.32 -5.99 12.51
C GLN A 407 -3.49 -4.86 11.51
N ASP A 408 -2.50 -3.98 11.38
CA ASP A 408 -2.54 -2.93 10.37
C ASP A 408 -2.46 -3.53 8.96
N PHE A 409 -1.60 -4.53 8.74
CA PHE A 409 -1.46 -5.24 7.46
C PHE A 409 -2.78 -5.88 7.01
N LEU A 410 -3.39 -6.72 7.85
CA LEU A 410 -4.62 -7.44 7.47
C LEU A 410 -5.84 -6.54 7.32
N LYS A 411 -5.79 -5.29 7.81
CA LYS A 411 -6.91 -4.34 7.76
C LYS A 411 -7.22 -3.87 6.35
N ASP A 412 -6.20 -3.45 5.59
CA ASP A 412 -6.33 -2.87 4.25
C ASP A 412 -5.63 -3.68 3.16
N ASN A 413 -5.15 -4.90 3.47
CA ASN A 413 -4.52 -5.76 2.48
C ASN A 413 -5.45 -6.14 1.31
N VAL A 414 -4.85 -6.18 0.12
CA VAL A 414 -5.51 -6.40 -1.17
C VAL A 414 -6.21 -7.76 -1.26
N ILE A 415 -5.79 -8.79 -0.54
CA ILE A 415 -6.48 -10.10 -0.55
C ILE A 415 -7.91 -10.02 0.02
N PHE A 416 -8.20 -9.03 0.87
CA PHE A 416 -9.53 -8.78 1.42
C PHE A 416 -10.32 -7.75 0.60
N HIS A 417 -9.63 -6.99 -0.25
CA HIS A 417 -10.14 -5.90 -1.07
C HIS A 417 -9.57 -6.01 -2.48
N ILE A 418 -10.01 -7.04 -3.21
CA ILE A 418 -9.42 -7.46 -4.49
C ILE A 418 -9.40 -6.36 -5.55
N ASP A 419 -10.35 -5.43 -5.46
CA ASP A 419 -10.44 -4.27 -6.33
C ASP A 419 -9.29 -3.27 -6.15
N LEU A 420 -8.56 -3.34 -5.03
CA LEU A 420 -7.32 -2.57 -4.83
C LEU A 420 -6.15 -3.10 -5.67
N ALA A 421 -6.25 -4.29 -6.27
CA ALA A 421 -5.18 -4.85 -7.09
C ALA A 421 -4.83 -3.94 -8.28
N LYS A 422 -5.82 -3.15 -8.77
CA LYS A 422 -5.61 -2.16 -9.84
C LYS A 422 -4.64 -1.04 -9.47
N TYR A 423 -4.38 -0.82 -8.18
CA TYR A 423 -3.46 0.21 -7.68
C TYR A 423 -2.05 -0.32 -7.38
N ILE A 424 -1.83 -1.63 -7.48
CA ILE A 424 -0.51 -2.24 -7.29
C ILE A 424 0.33 -1.97 -8.54
N ASP A 425 1.50 -1.40 -8.34
CA ASP A 425 2.51 -1.33 -9.38
C ASP A 425 3.29 -2.64 -9.47
N GLU A 426 3.21 -3.27 -10.65
CA GLU A 426 3.98 -4.46 -11.05
C GLU A 426 4.80 -4.18 -12.33
N SER A 427 5.08 -2.90 -12.64
CA SER A 427 5.83 -2.51 -13.84
C SER A 427 7.32 -2.85 -13.80
N GLU A 428 7.85 -3.15 -12.61
CA GLU A 428 9.24 -3.55 -12.44
C GLU A 428 9.46 -4.98 -12.95
N THR A 429 10.35 -5.14 -13.93
CA THR A 429 10.81 -6.45 -14.46
C THR A 429 12.29 -6.67 -14.17
N PHE A 430 12.80 -7.86 -14.46
CA PHE A 430 14.21 -8.21 -14.23
C PHE A 430 15.16 -7.54 -15.23
N GLN A 431 14.77 -7.43 -16.52
CA GLN A 431 15.58 -6.78 -17.56
C GLN A 431 15.59 -5.24 -17.45
N SER A 432 14.60 -4.64 -16.80
CA SER A 432 14.48 -3.18 -16.71
C SER A 432 15.38 -2.63 -15.60
N GLY A 433 16.13 -1.56 -15.93
CA GLY A 433 16.83 -0.72 -14.94
C GLY A 433 15.86 0.03 -14.00
N PRO A 434 16.29 1.09 -13.32
CA PRO A 434 15.39 1.95 -12.55
C PRO A 434 14.20 2.37 -13.41
N THR A 435 12.97 2.06 -12.96
CA THR A 435 11.78 2.39 -13.76
C THR A 435 11.60 3.91 -13.77
N PRO A 436 11.75 4.59 -14.93
CA PRO A 436 11.65 6.04 -14.95
C PRO A 436 10.23 6.48 -14.61
N VAL A 437 10.15 7.64 -13.97
CA VAL A 437 8.90 8.31 -13.70
C VAL A 437 8.33 8.81 -15.03
N LYS A 438 7.32 8.11 -15.54
CA LYS A 438 6.64 8.45 -16.82
C LYS A 438 5.96 9.82 -16.80
N ASP A 439 5.53 10.25 -15.62
CA ASP A 439 4.97 11.58 -15.38
C ASP A 439 5.39 12.07 -13.99
N PRO A 440 6.34 13.03 -13.90
CA PRO A 440 6.84 13.56 -12.63
C PRO A 440 5.76 14.21 -11.76
N GLU A 441 4.70 14.73 -12.39
CA GLU A 441 3.57 15.34 -11.66
C GLU A 441 2.76 14.28 -10.92
N HIS A 442 2.79 13.02 -11.38
CA HIS A 442 2.09 11.95 -10.69
C HIS A 442 2.71 11.64 -9.31
N TYR A 443 3.99 11.88 -9.03
CA TYR A 443 4.53 11.54 -7.70
C TYR A 443 4.39 12.63 -6.66
N PHE A 444 3.98 13.82 -7.10
CA PHE A 444 3.76 14.97 -6.24
C PHE A 444 2.49 15.67 -6.72
N VAL A 445 1.37 15.21 -6.19
CA VAL A 445 0.09 15.84 -6.48
C VAL A 445 -0.31 16.69 -5.28
N ASP A 446 -0.56 17.98 -5.52
CA ASP A 446 -1.32 18.75 -4.54
C ASP A 446 -2.73 18.16 -4.49
N ILE A 447 -2.96 17.32 -3.49
CA ILE A 447 -4.22 16.59 -3.29
C ILE A 447 -5.43 17.52 -3.25
N ALA A 448 -5.23 18.83 -2.99
CA ALA A 448 -6.28 19.84 -3.08
C ALA A 448 -6.77 20.13 -4.51
N HIS A 449 -5.95 19.87 -5.53
CA HIS A 449 -6.20 20.22 -6.94
C HIS A 449 -6.58 19.02 -7.82
N ILE A 450 -6.63 17.80 -7.27
CA ILE A 450 -7.06 16.62 -8.02
C ILE A 450 -8.50 16.80 -8.49
N LYS A 451 -8.75 16.57 -9.79
CA LYS A 451 -10.07 16.76 -10.42
C LYS A 451 -10.81 15.45 -10.69
N ASP A 452 -10.13 14.32 -10.56
CA ASP A 452 -10.66 13.00 -10.84
C ASP A 452 -10.70 12.12 -9.57
N ALA A 453 -11.78 11.35 -9.41
CA ALA A 453 -11.98 10.52 -8.22
C ALA A 453 -11.09 9.26 -8.22
N ASP A 454 -10.81 8.67 -9.38
CA ASP A 454 -9.98 7.46 -9.49
C ASP A 454 -8.51 7.80 -9.26
N GLU A 455 -8.07 8.96 -9.73
CA GLU A 455 -6.76 9.54 -9.40
C GLU A 455 -6.64 9.74 -7.89
N LEU A 456 -7.61 10.40 -7.25
CA LEU A 456 -7.58 10.61 -5.79
C LEU A 456 -7.55 9.27 -5.04
N ALA A 457 -8.34 8.28 -5.44
CA ALA A 457 -8.36 6.96 -4.81
C ALA A 457 -6.99 6.25 -4.93
N THR A 458 -6.34 6.35 -6.09
CA THR A 458 -4.98 5.83 -6.31
C THR A 458 -3.98 6.47 -5.35
N ARG A 459 -4.02 7.81 -5.19
CA ARG A 459 -3.16 8.51 -4.22
C ARG A 459 -3.42 8.08 -2.79
N LEU A 460 -4.69 8.03 -2.39
CA LEU A 460 -5.06 7.64 -1.03
C LEU A 460 -4.62 6.21 -0.72
N TYR A 461 -4.62 5.30 -1.69
CA TYR A 461 -4.09 3.93 -1.54
C TYR A 461 -2.57 3.89 -1.31
N GLN A 462 -1.82 4.76 -1.98
CA GLN A 462 -0.36 4.85 -1.85
C GLN A 462 0.06 5.58 -0.56
N MET A 463 -0.77 6.49 -0.07
CA MET A 463 -0.58 7.17 1.21
C MET A 463 -0.79 6.23 2.41
N SER A 464 -0.03 6.44 3.49
CA SER A 464 -0.34 5.83 4.79
C SER A 464 -1.61 6.42 5.42
N GLU A 465 -2.31 5.65 6.26
CA GLU A 465 -3.55 6.07 6.94
C GLU A 465 -3.41 7.42 7.67
N ARG A 466 -2.31 7.60 8.40
CA ARG A 466 -2.02 8.88 9.07
C ARG A 466 -1.87 10.03 8.08
N SER A 467 -1.23 9.79 6.94
CA SER A 467 -1.08 10.81 5.90
C SER A 467 -2.44 11.19 5.32
N ARG A 468 -3.31 10.21 5.06
CA ARG A 468 -4.70 10.43 4.64
C ARG A 468 -5.48 11.29 5.64
N ILE A 469 -5.50 10.88 6.92
CA ILE A 469 -6.14 11.63 8.02
C ILE A 469 -5.65 13.08 8.03
N SER A 470 -4.33 13.26 8.01
CA SER A 470 -3.70 14.56 8.21
C SER A 470 -3.75 15.48 6.98
N SER A 471 -4.29 14.98 5.87
CA SER A 471 -4.45 15.71 4.60
C SER A 471 -5.93 15.88 4.22
N TYR A 472 -6.87 15.34 5.01
CA TYR A 472 -8.30 15.41 4.73
C TYR A 472 -8.80 16.83 4.48
N GLU A 473 -8.39 17.80 5.32
CA GLU A 473 -8.81 19.19 5.17
C GLU A 473 -8.38 19.83 3.83
N LYS A 474 -7.44 19.21 3.09
CA LYS A 474 -7.03 19.67 1.76
C LYS A 474 -7.97 19.17 0.65
N TYR A 475 -8.37 17.91 0.67
CA TYR A 475 -9.16 17.29 -0.41
C TYR A 475 -10.66 17.13 -0.09
N GLY A 476 -11.02 17.09 1.20
CA GLY A 476 -12.39 16.94 1.69
C GLY A 476 -13.39 17.91 1.06
N PRO A 477 -13.08 19.22 0.98
CA PRO A 477 -13.97 20.20 0.33
C PRO A 477 -14.23 19.95 -1.16
N ASN A 478 -13.36 19.21 -1.85
CA ASN A 478 -13.46 18.95 -3.29
C ASN A 478 -14.23 17.65 -3.61
N LEU A 479 -14.40 16.75 -2.63
CA LEU A 479 -15.08 15.46 -2.83
C LEU A 479 -16.45 15.57 -3.54
N PRO A 480 -17.34 16.52 -3.17
CA PRO A 480 -18.64 16.67 -3.82
C PRO A 480 -18.57 17.01 -5.32
N LYS A 481 -17.47 17.63 -5.76
CA LYS A 481 -17.29 18.05 -7.15
C LYS A 481 -16.74 16.95 -8.02
N ILE A 482 -15.93 16.03 -7.47
CA ILE A 482 -15.20 15.02 -8.24
C ILE A 482 -15.88 13.65 -8.23
N ILE A 483 -16.63 13.31 -7.17
CA ILE A 483 -17.34 12.03 -7.08
C ILE A 483 -18.64 12.10 -7.91
N LYS A 484 -18.82 11.15 -8.83
CA LYS A 484 -19.94 11.12 -9.79
C LYS A 484 -20.89 9.93 -9.62
N ASN A 485 -20.46 8.87 -8.97
CA ASN A 485 -21.27 7.66 -8.77
C ASN A 485 -20.92 6.95 -7.45
N GLU A 486 -21.71 5.95 -7.09
CA GLU A 486 -21.59 5.14 -5.89
C GLU A 486 -20.29 4.32 -5.82
N GLN A 487 -19.76 3.91 -6.97
CA GLN A 487 -18.50 3.16 -7.06
C GLN A 487 -17.33 4.05 -6.65
N GLN A 488 -17.25 5.27 -7.20
CA GLN A 488 -16.26 6.29 -6.85
C GLN A 488 -16.41 6.73 -5.40
N LEU A 489 -17.65 6.89 -4.93
CA LEU A 489 -17.92 7.20 -3.53
C LEU A 489 -17.33 6.11 -2.62
N GLY A 490 -17.61 4.84 -2.91
CA GLY A 490 -17.04 3.70 -2.20
C GLY A 490 -15.51 3.62 -2.27
N ASP A 491 -14.91 3.96 -3.41
CA ASP A 491 -13.46 4.01 -3.60
C ASP A 491 -12.80 5.10 -2.75
N ILE A 492 -13.48 6.22 -2.51
CA ILE A 492 -12.97 7.30 -1.65
C ILE A 492 -13.27 7.06 -0.17
N ILE A 493 -14.51 6.73 0.22
CA ILE A 493 -14.89 6.70 1.64
C ILE A 493 -14.19 5.61 2.45
N ARG A 494 -13.72 4.53 1.80
CA ARG A 494 -12.91 3.49 2.46
C ARG A 494 -11.59 4.04 3.03
N PHE A 495 -11.09 5.13 2.46
CA PHE A 495 -9.85 5.80 2.88
C PHE A 495 -10.10 6.91 3.90
N LEU A 496 -11.37 7.25 4.16
CA LEU A 496 -11.73 8.30 5.10
C LEU A 496 -11.72 7.80 6.55
N PRO A 497 -11.36 8.68 7.50
CA PRO A 497 -11.62 8.46 8.91
C PRO A 497 -13.12 8.30 9.17
N PRO A 498 -13.54 7.44 10.11
CA PRO A 498 -14.96 7.21 10.37
C PRO A 498 -15.77 8.49 10.66
N ASP A 499 -15.20 9.42 11.41
CA ASP A 499 -15.84 10.71 11.73
C ASP A 499 -16.07 11.61 10.50
N LYS A 500 -15.28 11.43 9.44
CA LYS A 500 -15.41 12.18 8.18
C LYS A 500 -16.38 11.54 7.19
N ILE A 501 -16.70 10.26 7.34
CA ILE A 501 -17.70 9.57 6.50
C ILE A 501 -19.07 10.22 6.66
N ALA A 502 -19.53 10.41 7.89
CA ALA A 502 -20.85 10.99 8.15
C ALA A 502 -20.99 12.42 7.57
N VAL A 503 -19.92 13.22 7.62
CA VAL A 503 -19.88 14.56 7.03
C VAL A 503 -20.00 14.48 5.50
N THR A 504 -19.25 13.56 4.89
CA THR A 504 -19.23 13.37 3.43
C THR A 504 -20.60 12.92 2.91
N LEU A 505 -21.24 11.94 3.55
CA LEU A 505 -22.53 11.40 3.11
C LEU A 505 -23.71 12.36 3.33
N LYS A 506 -23.58 13.33 4.25
CA LYS A 506 -24.60 14.38 4.46
C LYS A 506 -24.54 15.50 3.42
N ASN A 507 -23.50 15.56 2.60
CA ASN A 507 -23.37 16.58 1.57
C ASN A 507 -24.50 16.44 0.53
N SER A 508 -25.15 17.55 0.16
CA SER A 508 -26.30 17.57 -0.74
C SER A 508 -26.00 17.09 -2.17
N GLN A 509 -24.75 17.15 -2.62
CA GLN A 509 -24.33 16.64 -3.94
C GLN A 509 -23.96 15.15 -3.89
N ILE A 510 -23.57 14.62 -2.72
CA ILE A 510 -23.22 13.21 -2.53
C ILE A 510 -24.46 12.38 -2.20
N LYS A 511 -25.37 12.91 -1.37
CA LYS A 511 -26.58 12.22 -0.92
C LYS A 511 -27.40 11.58 -2.07
N PRO A 512 -27.59 12.22 -3.24
CA PRO A 512 -28.32 11.62 -4.37
C PRO A 512 -27.66 10.37 -4.96
N LEU A 513 -26.35 10.17 -4.74
CA LEU A 513 -25.64 8.97 -5.20
C LEU A 513 -26.00 7.72 -4.37
N ILE A 514 -26.70 7.91 -3.24
CA ILE A 514 -27.12 6.85 -2.32
C ILE A 514 -28.66 6.72 -2.40
N ASN A 515 -29.15 6.43 -3.61
CA ASN A 515 -30.59 6.44 -3.91
C ASN A 515 -31.27 5.07 -3.77
N ASN A 516 -30.50 3.98 -3.63
CA ASN A 516 -31.03 2.62 -3.51
C ASN A 516 -30.13 1.72 -2.63
N ILE A 517 -30.61 0.51 -2.35
CA ILE A 517 -29.90 -0.47 -1.51
C ILE A 517 -28.62 -1.00 -2.18
N ASP A 518 -28.58 -1.10 -3.51
CA ASP A 518 -27.38 -1.57 -4.22
C ASP A 518 -26.22 -0.58 -4.09
N ALA A 519 -26.49 0.72 -4.11
CA ALA A 519 -25.50 1.76 -3.84
C ALA A 519 -24.95 1.66 -2.40
N ILE A 520 -25.82 1.42 -1.42
CA ILE A 520 -25.41 1.18 -0.03
C ILE A 520 -24.54 -0.08 0.06
N ASN A 521 -24.95 -1.18 -0.56
CA ASN A 521 -24.21 -2.45 -0.57
C ASN A 521 -22.84 -2.32 -1.23
N THR A 522 -22.76 -1.59 -2.35
CA THR A 522 -21.51 -1.31 -3.07
C THR A 522 -20.53 -0.55 -2.18
N MET A 523 -21.00 0.49 -1.48
CA MET A 523 -20.18 1.20 -0.50
C MET A 523 -19.76 0.28 0.66
N MET A 524 -20.71 -0.44 1.26
CA MET A 524 -20.46 -1.29 2.42
C MET A 524 -19.40 -2.35 2.13
N GLU A 525 -19.41 -2.96 0.95
CA GLU A 525 -18.46 -3.97 0.51
C GLU A 525 -17.00 -3.47 0.51
N LYS A 526 -16.82 -2.21 0.12
CA LYS A 526 -15.52 -1.57 -0.10
C LYS A 526 -14.80 -1.13 1.17
N LEU A 527 -15.53 -0.95 2.27
CA LEU A 527 -14.99 -0.43 3.53
C LEU A 527 -14.04 -1.41 4.20
N PHE A 528 -13.01 -0.88 4.86
CA PHE A 528 -11.99 -1.69 5.55
C PHE A 528 -12.47 -2.16 6.93
N THR A 529 -13.23 -1.32 7.64
CA THR A 529 -13.51 -1.54 9.07
C THR A 529 -14.99 -1.57 9.42
N ALA A 530 -15.33 -2.25 10.51
CA ALA A 530 -16.67 -2.26 11.08
C ALA A 530 -17.13 -0.86 11.53
N GLU A 531 -16.22 -0.01 12.03
CA GLU A 531 -16.57 1.36 12.44
C GLU A 531 -16.94 2.21 11.21
N GLN A 532 -16.24 2.08 10.08
CA GLN A 532 -16.65 2.75 8.84
C GLN A 532 -18.04 2.27 8.38
N ARG A 533 -18.29 0.96 8.38
CA ARG A 533 -19.62 0.39 8.01
C ARG A 533 -20.72 0.91 8.93
N LYS A 534 -20.45 1.00 10.24
CA LYS A 534 -21.37 1.61 11.22
C LYS A 534 -21.67 3.07 10.88
N GLN A 535 -20.68 3.88 10.52
CA GLN A 535 -20.91 5.29 10.17
C GLN A 535 -21.72 5.44 8.88
N VAL A 536 -21.48 4.60 7.87
CA VAL A 536 -22.34 4.54 6.68
C VAL A 536 -23.77 4.19 7.05
N PHE A 537 -23.98 3.11 7.81
CA PHE A 537 -25.32 2.69 8.26
C PHE A 537 -26.06 3.82 9.00
N LEU A 538 -25.41 4.45 9.98
CA LEU A 538 -26.02 5.55 10.73
C LEU A 538 -26.40 6.75 9.85
N SER A 539 -25.68 6.96 8.75
CA SER A 539 -25.95 8.06 7.82
C SER A 539 -27.12 7.79 6.87
N VAL A 540 -27.44 6.52 6.62
CA VAL A 540 -28.44 6.12 5.60
C VAL A 540 -29.67 5.43 6.20
N LYS A 541 -29.64 5.01 7.48
CA LYS A 541 -30.69 4.17 8.10
C LYS A 541 -32.11 4.73 7.99
N GLU A 542 -32.27 6.04 8.09
CA GLU A 542 -33.61 6.68 8.01
C GLU A 542 -34.18 6.69 6.59
N ALA A 543 -33.32 6.56 5.56
CA ALA A 543 -33.75 6.53 4.17
C ALA A 543 -34.12 5.12 3.69
N ILE A 544 -33.52 4.08 4.29
CA ILE A 544 -33.72 2.67 3.92
C ILE A 544 -35.22 2.28 3.82
N PRO A 545 -36.12 2.65 4.76
CA PRO A 545 -37.53 2.25 4.69
C PRO A 545 -38.30 2.78 3.48
N SER A 546 -37.78 3.84 2.84
CA SER A 546 -38.36 4.42 1.63
C SER A 546 -37.79 3.83 0.34
N MET A 547 -36.74 3.02 0.42
CA MET A 547 -36.10 2.39 -0.73
C MET A 547 -36.77 1.06 -1.07
N GLU A 548 -36.86 0.77 -2.36
CA GLU A 548 -37.23 -0.58 -2.82
C GLU A 548 -36.11 -1.57 -2.47
N LEU A 549 -36.48 -2.72 -1.89
CA LEU A 549 -35.52 -3.73 -1.47
C LEU A 549 -36.08 -5.16 -1.58
N ASN A 550 -35.20 -6.11 -1.89
CA ASN A 550 -35.49 -7.55 -1.87
C ASN A 550 -34.67 -8.30 -0.81
N PHE A 551 -34.95 -9.58 -0.63
CA PHE A 551 -34.29 -10.41 0.39
C PHE A 551 -32.79 -10.57 0.16
N ALA A 552 -32.34 -10.70 -1.09
CA ALA A 552 -30.92 -10.82 -1.41
C ALA A 552 -30.16 -9.53 -1.06
N GLN A 553 -30.72 -8.36 -1.39
CA GLN A 553 -30.17 -7.06 -1.06
C GLN A 553 -30.13 -6.81 0.45
N LEU A 554 -31.19 -7.18 1.17
CA LEU A 554 -31.23 -7.10 2.63
C LEU A 554 -30.17 -8.01 3.25
N GLY A 555 -30.09 -9.27 2.82
CA GLY A 555 -29.07 -10.22 3.28
C GLY A 555 -27.66 -9.68 3.02
N LYS A 556 -27.42 -9.11 1.83
CA LYS A 556 -26.14 -8.51 1.48
C LYS A 556 -25.79 -7.35 2.42
N LEU A 557 -26.74 -6.48 2.76
CA LEU A 557 -26.52 -5.38 3.71
C LEU A 557 -26.25 -5.90 5.12
N MET A 558 -27.05 -6.86 5.57
CA MET A 558 -26.98 -7.41 6.92
C MET A 558 -25.65 -8.10 7.20
N GLN A 559 -25.02 -8.71 6.19
CA GLN A 559 -23.72 -9.37 6.36
C GLN A 559 -22.63 -8.40 6.86
N TYR A 560 -22.74 -7.12 6.52
CA TYR A 560 -21.77 -6.07 6.83
C TYR A 560 -21.99 -5.41 8.19
N LEU A 561 -23.12 -5.68 8.85
CA LEU A 561 -23.52 -5.01 10.07
C LEU A 561 -23.23 -5.87 11.31
N SER A 562 -22.97 -5.19 12.43
CA SER A 562 -22.94 -5.86 13.73
C SER A 562 -24.33 -6.36 14.12
N PHE A 563 -24.40 -7.27 15.09
CA PHE A 563 -25.66 -7.77 15.62
C PHE A 563 -26.63 -6.63 16.00
N ASP A 564 -26.17 -5.65 16.78
CA ASP A 564 -27.01 -4.52 17.21
C ASP A 564 -27.52 -3.68 16.03
N LYS A 565 -26.71 -3.51 14.98
CA LYS A 565 -27.11 -2.75 13.79
C LYS A 565 -28.06 -3.53 12.89
N ASN A 566 -27.89 -4.84 12.80
CA ASN A 566 -28.87 -5.71 12.16
C ASN A 566 -30.22 -5.70 12.88
N LYS A 567 -30.23 -5.71 14.23
CA LYS A 567 -31.47 -5.58 14.99
C LYS A 567 -32.17 -4.25 14.69
N GLN A 568 -31.44 -3.14 14.70
CA GLN A 568 -31.97 -1.83 14.31
C GLN A 568 -32.54 -1.87 12.88
N LEU A 569 -31.81 -2.45 11.92
CA LEU A 569 -32.28 -2.55 10.54
C LEU A 569 -33.59 -3.35 10.42
N LEU A 570 -33.72 -4.46 11.13
CA LEU A 570 -34.93 -5.29 11.15
C LEU A 570 -36.14 -4.59 11.81
N GLU A 571 -35.92 -3.60 12.69
CA GLU A 571 -37.00 -2.77 13.24
C GLU A 571 -37.59 -1.81 12.20
N PHE A 572 -36.81 -1.41 11.19
CA PHE A 572 -37.23 -0.44 10.16
C PHE A 572 -37.70 -1.08 8.86
N VAL A 573 -37.28 -2.32 8.58
CA VAL A 573 -37.59 -3.02 7.32
C VAL A 573 -38.78 -3.95 7.51
N SER A 574 -39.81 -3.78 6.68
CA SER A 574 -40.96 -4.69 6.64
C SER A 574 -40.79 -5.74 5.55
N PHE A 575 -40.75 -7.02 5.93
CA PHE A 575 -40.73 -8.15 5.00
C PHE A 575 -41.98 -8.16 4.10
N ASP A 576 -43.12 -7.64 4.59
CA ASP A 576 -44.36 -7.54 3.82
C ASP A 576 -44.27 -6.56 2.63
N LYS A 577 -43.27 -5.66 2.60
CA LYS A 577 -43.08 -4.66 1.54
C LYS A 577 -42.05 -5.08 0.48
N MET A 578 -41.50 -6.28 0.56
CA MET A 578 -40.49 -6.77 -0.41
C MET A 578 -41.16 -7.37 -1.65
N LYS A 579 -40.60 -7.10 -2.84
CA LYS A 579 -41.14 -7.58 -4.13
C LYS A 579 -41.14 -9.11 -4.29
N GLU A 580 -40.25 -9.78 -3.58
CA GLU A 580 -40.01 -11.22 -3.60
C GLU A 580 -40.25 -11.73 -2.18
N ASN A 581 -41.42 -12.32 -1.90
CA ASN A 581 -41.84 -12.69 -0.53
C ASN A 581 -42.23 -14.17 -0.39
N SER A 582 -41.50 -15.06 -1.06
CA SER A 582 -41.68 -16.50 -0.93
C SER A 582 -40.68 -17.13 0.06
N PRO A 583 -40.95 -18.34 0.59
CA PRO A 583 -39.96 -19.07 1.39
C PRO A 583 -38.63 -19.32 0.65
N ALA A 584 -38.64 -19.48 -0.67
CA ALA A 584 -37.41 -19.59 -1.47
C ALA A 584 -36.60 -18.28 -1.47
N ASP A 585 -37.26 -17.13 -1.50
CA ASP A 585 -36.58 -15.83 -1.46
C ASP A 585 -35.96 -15.55 -0.09
N VAL A 586 -36.57 -16.03 0.99
CA VAL A 586 -35.99 -15.99 2.33
C VAL A 586 -34.65 -16.72 2.38
N ILE A 587 -34.51 -17.85 1.67
CA ILE A 587 -33.22 -18.56 1.58
C ILE A 587 -32.14 -17.62 0.99
N LYS A 588 -32.47 -16.79 -0.01
CA LYS A 588 -31.53 -15.81 -0.58
C LYS A 588 -31.02 -14.81 0.47
N LEU A 589 -31.85 -14.37 1.42
CA LEU A 589 -31.41 -13.54 2.56
C LEU A 589 -30.48 -14.33 3.47
N LEU A 590 -30.91 -15.53 3.88
CA LEU A 590 -30.22 -16.32 4.89
C LEU A 590 -28.85 -16.83 4.39
N ASP A 591 -28.72 -17.08 3.09
CA ASP A 591 -27.47 -17.57 2.47
C ASP A 591 -26.35 -16.50 2.49
N GLN A 592 -26.70 -15.22 2.64
CA GLN A 592 -25.71 -14.13 2.81
C GLN A 592 -25.14 -14.06 4.23
N LEU A 593 -25.74 -14.74 5.21
CA LEU A 593 -25.39 -14.63 6.62
C LEU A 593 -24.50 -15.80 7.06
N SER A 594 -23.47 -15.49 7.85
CA SER A 594 -22.68 -16.53 8.51
C SER A 594 -23.54 -17.31 9.52
N LEU A 595 -23.16 -18.56 9.83
CA LEU A 595 -23.85 -19.37 10.84
C LEU A 595 -23.99 -18.63 12.19
N GLN A 596 -22.95 -17.88 12.58
CA GLN A 596 -22.98 -17.07 13.80
C GLN A 596 -24.06 -15.98 13.71
N GLN A 597 -24.11 -15.23 12.61
CA GLN A 597 -25.12 -14.19 12.39
C GLN A 597 -26.53 -14.80 12.33
N LEU A 598 -26.71 -15.92 11.63
CA LEU A 598 -27.98 -16.64 11.57
C LEU A 598 -28.46 -17.01 12.97
N THR A 599 -27.60 -17.64 13.78
CA THR A 599 -27.95 -18.05 15.15
C THR A 599 -28.34 -16.86 16.02
N GLN A 600 -27.65 -15.72 15.86
CA GLN A 600 -27.93 -14.51 16.63
C GLN A 600 -29.20 -13.78 16.17
N LEU A 601 -29.45 -13.71 14.86
CA LEU A 601 -30.51 -12.88 14.26
C LEU A 601 -31.83 -13.61 14.06
N LEU A 602 -31.81 -14.94 13.98
CA LEU A 602 -33.03 -15.72 13.76
C LEU A 602 -34.13 -15.41 14.80
N PRO A 603 -33.85 -15.21 16.11
CA PRO A 603 -34.88 -14.84 17.08
C PRO A 603 -35.60 -13.54 16.72
N SER A 604 -34.86 -12.55 16.21
CA SER A 604 -35.40 -11.27 15.74
C SER A 604 -36.16 -11.40 14.43
N MET A 605 -35.77 -12.33 13.55
CA MET A 605 -36.48 -12.59 12.29
C MET A 605 -37.70 -13.51 12.46
N GLY A 606 -37.81 -14.25 13.56
CA GLY A 606 -38.79 -15.32 13.74
C GLY A 606 -40.25 -14.90 13.53
N LEU A 607 -40.65 -13.70 13.97
CA LEU A 607 -42.00 -13.18 13.73
C LEU A 607 -42.26 -12.91 12.24
N HIS A 608 -41.27 -12.40 11.51
CA HIS A 608 -41.39 -12.17 10.08
C HIS A 608 -41.43 -13.50 9.30
N LEU A 609 -40.57 -14.45 9.68
CA LEU A 609 -40.55 -15.78 9.07
C LEU A 609 -41.88 -16.52 9.26
N LYS A 610 -42.47 -16.46 10.45
CA LYS A 610 -43.80 -17.04 10.72
C LYS A 610 -44.87 -16.47 9.79
N LYS A 611 -44.86 -15.16 9.54
CA LYS A 611 -45.81 -14.52 8.63
C LYS A 611 -45.64 -14.99 7.19
N ILE A 612 -44.40 -15.15 6.72
CA ILE A 612 -44.12 -15.67 5.37
C ILE A 612 -44.57 -17.12 5.26
N ILE A 613 -44.25 -17.94 6.27
CA ILE A 613 -44.64 -19.35 6.32
C ILE A 613 -46.16 -19.50 6.28
N ALA A 614 -46.89 -18.70 7.08
CA ALA A 614 -48.34 -18.74 7.15
C ALA A 614 -49.02 -18.27 5.86
N LYS A 615 -48.36 -17.42 5.06
CA LYS A 615 -48.88 -16.88 3.79
C LYS A 615 -48.53 -17.74 2.57
N SER A 616 -47.58 -18.69 2.70
CA SER A 616 -47.13 -19.49 1.57
C SER A 616 -48.08 -20.66 1.28
N ASP A 617 -48.46 -20.79 0.03
CA ASP A 617 -49.28 -21.87 -0.53
C ASP A 617 -48.44 -22.96 -1.24
N ASN A 618 -47.10 -22.86 -1.20
CA ASN A 618 -46.17 -23.80 -1.83
C ASN A 618 -45.48 -24.70 -0.78
N PRO A 619 -45.97 -25.94 -0.56
CA PRO A 619 -45.39 -26.86 0.41
C PRO A 619 -43.94 -27.25 0.12
N ALA A 620 -43.54 -27.26 -1.16
CA ALA A 620 -42.17 -27.62 -1.55
C ALA A 620 -41.19 -26.57 -1.06
N GLU A 621 -41.47 -25.28 -1.29
CA GLU A 621 -40.62 -24.17 -0.82
C GLU A 621 -40.56 -24.10 0.72
N LEU A 622 -41.68 -24.37 1.41
CA LEU A 622 -41.70 -24.46 2.88
C LEU A 622 -40.83 -25.61 3.39
N GLN A 623 -40.90 -26.77 2.75
CA GLN A 623 -40.08 -27.92 3.10
C GLN A 623 -38.61 -27.66 2.79
N ASP A 624 -38.29 -26.98 1.70
CA ASP A 624 -36.93 -26.59 1.32
C ASP A 624 -36.33 -25.62 2.33
N LEU A 625 -37.07 -24.57 2.72
CA LEU A 625 -36.63 -23.61 3.75
C LEU A 625 -36.40 -24.32 5.10
N LYS A 626 -37.33 -25.20 5.51
CA LYS A 626 -37.20 -25.99 6.75
C LYS A 626 -35.97 -26.90 6.71
N THR A 627 -35.78 -27.59 5.59
CA THR A 627 -34.63 -28.50 5.37
C THR A 627 -33.31 -27.72 5.37
N TRP A 628 -33.28 -26.57 4.69
CA TRP A 628 -32.11 -25.70 4.63
C TRP A 628 -31.72 -25.19 6.02
N LEU A 629 -32.67 -24.65 6.78
CA LEU A 629 -32.44 -24.15 8.14
C LEU A 629 -32.00 -25.27 9.09
N SER A 630 -32.63 -26.45 9.00
CA SER A 630 -32.29 -27.61 9.84
C SER A 630 -30.88 -28.15 9.57
N ARG A 631 -30.41 -28.05 8.32
CA ARG A 631 -29.02 -28.41 7.95
C ARG A 631 -28.00 -27.39 8.46
N LYS A 632 -28.37 -26.11 8.58
CA LYS A 632 -27.45 -25.06 9.04
C LYS A 632 -27.40 -24.97 10.57
N ILE A 633 -28.54 -25.18 11.24
CA ILE A 633 -28.70 -24.96 12.69
C ILE A 633 -28.87 -26.31 13.39
N GLU A 634 -27.75 -26.90 13.78
CA GLU A 634 -27.75 -28.26 14.33
C GLU A 634 -27.88 -28.32 15.87
N ASN A 635 -27.65 -27.18 16.55
CA ASN A 635 -27.67 -27.12 18.01
C ASN A 635 -29.10 -27.23 18.59
N ALA A 636 -29.22 -27.82 19.79
CA ALA A 636 -30.52 -28.11 20.41
C ALA A 636 -31.41 -26.86 20.64
N PRO A 637 -30.88 -25.71 21.13
CA PRO A 637 -31.69 -24.49 21.26
C PRO A 637 -32.24 -23.98 19.92
N GLY A 638 -31.41 -24.05 18.87
CA GLY A 638 -31.78 -23.66 17.52
C GLY A 638 -32.86 -24.55 16.93
N LYS A 639 -32.77 -25.88 17.12
CA LYS A 639 -33.81 -26.84 16.70
C LYS A 639 -35.17 -26.52 17.33
N LYS A 640 -35.21 -26.35 18.66
CA LYS A 640 -36.46 -25.96 19.38
C LYS A 640 -37.07 -24.66 18.84
N MET A 641 -36.22 -23.73 18.45
CA MET A 641 -36.65 -22.47 17.87
C MET A 641 -37.18 -22.62 16.45
N LEU A 642 -36.54 -23.45 15.61
CA LEU A 642 -37.07 -23.82 14.30
C LEU A 642 -38.43 -24.50 14.43
N ASP A 643 -38.60 -25.43 15.37
CA ASP A 643 -39.90 -26.07 15.64
C ASP A 643 -40.97 -25.01 15.98
N THR A 644 -40.60 -24.00 16.76
CA THR A 644 -41.48 -22.87 17.11
C THR A 644 -41.81 -21.97 15.92
N ILE A 645 -40.90 -21.81 14.94
CA ILE A 645 -41.12 -21.03 13.72
C ILE A 645 -42.05 -21.79 12.76
N PHE A 646 -41.86 -23.11 12.63
CA PHE A 646 -42.63 -23.96 11.72
C PHE A 646 -43.89 -24.57 12.34
N SER A 647 -44.18 -24.34 13.62
CA SER A 647 -45.37 -24.88 14.29
C SER A 647 -46.71 -24.35 13.75
N GLN A 648 -46.69 -23.31 12.91
CA GLN A 648 -47.86 -22.69 12.28
C GLN A 648 -47.94 -22.99 10.77
N GLN A 649 -47.26 -24.03 10.29
CA GLN A 649 -47.41 -24.44 8.89
C GLN A 649 -48.89 -24.78 8.60
N PRO A 650 -49.46 -24.32 7.46
CA PRO A 650 -50.77 -24.78 7.03
C PRO A 650 -50.78 -26.32 6.98
N GLU A 651 -51.81 -26.96 7.54
CA GLU A 651 -51.94 -28.42 7.47
C GLU A 651 -51.93 -28.85 5.99
N THR A 652 -50.86 -29.52 5.60
CA THR A 652 -50.71 -30.03 4.24
C THR A 652 -51.47 -31.34 4.14
N ASN A 653 -52.63 -31.32 3.50
CA ASN A 653 -53.27 -32.56 3.05
C ASN A 653 -52.31 -33.33 2.14
N ALA A 654 -52.12 -34.62 2.40
CA ALA A 654 -51.19 -35.50 1.68
C ALA A 654 -51.39 -35.46 0.14
N THR A 655 -52.58 -35.11 -0.32
CA THR A 655 -52.98 -34.95 -1.72
C THR A 655 -52.27 -33.78 -2.42
N THR A 656 -51.92 -32.72 -1.69
CA THR A 656 -51.28 -31.51 -2.24
C THR A 656 -49.78 -31.71 -2.44
N THR A 657 -49.11 -32.42 -1.53
CA THR A 657 -47.70 -32.82 -1.62
C THR A 657 -47.44 -33.75 -2.80
N PHE A 658 -48.41 -34.61 -3.13
CA PHE A 658 -48.37 -35.49 -4.31
C PHE A 658 -48.54 -34.70 -5.62
N LYS A 659 -49.46 -33.72 -5.67
CA LYS A 659 -49.65 -32.83 -6.84
C LYS A 659 -48.45 -31.92 -7.12
N ALA A 660 -47.83 -31.34 -6.09
CA ALA A 660 -46.64 -30.49 -6.24
C ALA A 660 -45.43 -31.28 -6.75
N ARG A 661 -45.27 -32.54 -6.33
CA ARG A 661 -44.26 -33.48 -6.88
C ARG A 661 -44.54 -33.87 -8.32
N LEU A 662 -45.81 -34.05 -8.72
CA LEU A 662 -46.17 -34.35 -10.10
C LEU A 662 -45.92 -33.16 -11.06
N GLN A 663 -46.16 -31.93 -10.62
CA GLN A 663 -45.92 -30.73 -11.44
C GLN A 663 -44.43 -30.45 -11.67
N THR A 664 -43.57 -30.72 -10.68
CA THR A 664 -42.11 -30.62 -10.83
C THR A 664 -41.53 -31.71 -11.74
N ILE A 665 -42.18 -32.89 -11.84
CA ILE A 665 -41.81 -33.95 -12.80
C ILE A 665 -42.27 -33.62 -14.23
N SER A 666 -43.35 -32.85 -14.40
CA SER A 666 -43.88 -32.49 -15.73
C SER A 666 -43.15 -31.35 -16.45
N ALA A 667 -42.20 -30.68 -15.80
CA ALA A 667 -41.49 -29.52 -16.33
C ALA A 667 -40.13 -29.84 -17.00
N ASP A 668 -39.75 -31.12 -17.10
CA ASP A 668 -38.52 -31.56 -17.76
C ASP A 668 -38.88 -32.25 -19.09
N PRO A 669 -38.71 -31.61 -20.27
CA PRO A 669 -38.90 -32.27 -21.55
C PRO A 669 -37.62 -33.02 -21.92
N GLY A 670 -37.52 -34.29 -21.54
CA GLY A 670 -36.37 -35.11 -21.89
C GLY A 670 -36.50 -36.58 -21.53
N ASP A 671 -36.79 -37.37 -22.57
CA ASP A 671 -36.65 -38.82 -22.70
C ASP A 671 -37.56 -39.81 -21.93
N LYS A 672 -38.26 -40.57 -22.75
CA LYS A 672 -39.07 -41.76 -22.49
C LYS A 672 -38.37 -42.76 -21.56
N GLN A 673 -38.99 -43.09 -20.43
CA GLN A 673 -38.99 -44.47 -19.91
C GLN A 673 -40.34 -44.80 -19.26
N GLU A 674 -41.12 -45.62 -19.96
CA GLU A 674 -42.21 -46.40 -19.36
C GLU A 674 -41.62 -47.37 -18.33
N LYS A 675 -41.93 -47.17 -17.05
CA LYS A 675 -41.94 -48.25 -16.06
C LYS A 675 -43.21 -48.18 -15.23
N GLN A 676 -44.01 -49.23 -15.36
CA GLN A 676 -45.20 -49.51 -14.55
C GLN A 676 -44.85 -49.47 -13.06
N ILE A 677 -45.55 -48.61 -12.31
CA ILE A 677 -45.58 -48.67 -10.85
C ILE A 677 -46.84 -49.43 -10.45
N LYS A 678 -46.66 -50.64 -9.91
CA LYS A 678 -47.71 -51.38 -9.19
C LYS A 678 -47.95 -50.70 -7.85
N ILE A 679 -49.21 -50.34 -7.59
CA ILE A 679 -49.69 -49.83 -6.30
C ILE A 679 -49.95 -51.03 -5.38
N VAL A 680 -49.37 -51.00 -4.16
CA VAL A 680 -49.87 -51.71 -2.96
C VAL A 680 -50.03 -50.67 -1.87
#